data_AF-A0A958V843-F1
#
_entry.id   AF-A0A958V843-F1
#
_cell.length_a   1.000
_cell.length_b   1.000
_cell.length_c   1.000
_cell.angle_alpha   90.00
_cell.angle_beta   90.00
_cell.angle_gamma   90.00
#
_symmetry.space_group_name_H-M   'P 1'
#
loop_
_entity.id
_entity.type
_entity.pdbx_description
1 polymer ?
#
loop_
_entity_poly.entity_id
_entity_poly.type
_entity_poly.pdbx_seq_one_letter_code
_entity_poly.pdbx_strand_id
1 'polypeptide(L)'
;MKTKNLKFIVVNLCIVLGTNVQIVNAQSYSGGAGTTLDPYQIANKTDLKYLSENAGEWTKHFIQTNDIAFTAPDFQSGGAFFNGGTGFISIGDGSPFQGSYNGDGHSIDGLFINNSSSMNGLGMFGYCVGASISNLHLTNVNITNGSSMSQTGGLAGFINSASQITSCSVSGSVTGNSDTGGLVGYCFGSSIVSCNTNCTTTITVISMQGEAGGLVGFIAQGSSVSKSYSEGSVIGKDSGTGGLVGYSFGSTISECYSTCSISENGTMGNLGGLVGKLFSSSTLSNSYANGSVNGGDITGGLVGYVFSATINNSYVVSTISSSGSNVGGLVGLILSGGTAINTYWNTDVYAGSSPAGTGKTTAELQTLSTFTSTTWDFVGETTNGTSDIWDMGICSSGGYPVFNFQSVQATPVADAPSNVTACDSYDLPSLSVGNYYTGSGGTGTMLSVGTSIIGNLTLYVYAVNGTCTDENSFTVTINTTPTADAPSDVTACDSYDLPSLTVGNYYTGTGGTGSMLSVGASITANQTLYVYAENGTCTDENSFAVTINTTPTADAPSDVTECDSYVLPSLTVGNYYTGSGGTGSMISVGTSVTANQTLYVYAVNGTCTDENSFDVTINQLPDISTTLSGETISAVNTGATYQWLDCNNNNSVITGETSQTFTATMNGDYAVELTENGCTDTSICVAIATVGIEENSFGDEFVVYPNPTNGTFTIMLPNTTHSGEVKVLSLDGREISSKQFQSNSLIPMEINEANGTYIIQVILEDKIYKRLVVKH
;
A
#
# COMPACT_ATOMS: atom_id res chain seq x y z
N MET A 1 40.94 63.59 -64.07
CA MET A 1 40.48 62.36 -64.76
C MET A 1 40.68 61.19 -63.82
N LYS A 2 39.70 60.28 -63.79
CA LYS A 2 39.52 59.18 -62.82
C LYS A 2 40.66 58.16 -62.83
N THR A 3 41.11 57.77 -61.64
CA THR A 3 41.74 56.47 -61.37
C THR A 3 40.65 55.39 -61.30
N LYS A 4 40.77 54.34 -62.12
CA LYS A 4 40.02 53.09 -61.97
C LYS A 4 40.91 51.89 -62.31
N ASN A 5 40.85 50.93 -61.40
CA ASN A 5 41.30 49.53 -61.41
C ASN A 5 41.48 48.86 -62.78
N LEU A 6 42.53 48.03 -62.88
CA LEU A 6 42.47 46.79 -63.67
C LEU A 6 43.24 45.65 -62.99
N LYS A 7 42.52 44.56 -62.74
CA LYS A 7 42.98 43.24 -62.28
C LYS A 7 43.98 42.66 -63.29
N PHE A 8 45.05 42.03 -62.81
CA PHE A 8 45.79 41.03 -63.59
C PHE A 8 45.70 39.67 -62.90
N ILE A 9 45.00 38.78 -63.60
CA ILE A 9 45.07 37.32 -63.49
C ILE A 9 46.46 36.94 -64.02
N VAL A 10 47.26 36.20 -63.24
CA VAL A 10 48.41 35.47 -63.79
C VAL A 10 48.09 33.99 -63.71
N VAL A 11 47.99 33.42 -64.90
CA VAL A 11 47.86 32.00 -65.20
C VAL A 11 49.12 31.27 -64.74
N ASN A 12 48.92 30.15 -64.04
CA ASN A 12 49.94 29.18 -63.65
C ASN A 12 50.74 28.71 -64.88
N LEU A 13 52.03 29.01 -64.92
CA LEU A 13 52.99 28.34 -65.78
C LEU A 13 53.94 27.53 -64.90
N CYS A 14 53.68 26.22 -64.85
CA CYS A 14 54.54 25.23 -64.23
C CYS A 14 55.90 25.17 -64.95
N ILE A 15 56.97 25.57 -64.27
CA ILE A 15 58.33 25.11 -64.55
C ILE A 15 58.83 24.48 -63.25
N VAL A 16 58.84 23.15 -63.24
CA VAL A 16 59.38 22.33 -62.17
C VAL A 16 60.91 22.39 -62.26
N LEU A 17 61.52 23.15 -61.36
CA LEU A 17 62.90 22.94 -60.93
C LEU A 17 62.82 22.49 -59.48
N GLY A 18 63.20 21.23 -59.24
CA GLY A 18 63.14 20.57 -57.95
C GLY A 18 64.06 21.24 -56.93
N THR A 19 63.49 22.11 -56.12
CA THR A 19 63.91 22.29 -54.74
C THR A 19 62.81 21.68 -53.88
N ASN A 20 63.18 20.72 -53.03
CA ASN A 20 62.34 20.28 -51.93
C ASN A 20 62.16 21.48 -50.99
N VAL A 21 61.22 22.37 -51.29
CA VAL A 21 60.65 23.24 -50.29
C VAL A 21 59.86 22.31 -49.38
N GLN A 22 60.48 21.85 -48.31
CA GLN A 22 59.71 21.44 -47.14
C GLN A 22 58.87 22.67 -46.79
N ILE A 23 57.56 22.57 -46.99
CA ILE A 23 56.62 23.43 -46.30
C ILE A 23 56.80 23.05 -44.83
N VAL A 24 57.70 23.73 -44.14
CA VAL A 24 57.77 23.70 -42.68
C VAL A 24 56.48 24.40 -42.27
N ASN A 25 55.46 23.61 -41.94
CA ASN A 25 54.30 24.14 -41.25
C ASN A 25 54.88 24.76 -39.96
N ALA A 26 54.88 26.09 -39.85
CA ALA A 26 55.35 26.74 -38.63
C ALA A 26 54.50 26.19 -37.49
N GLN A 27 55.10 25.43 -36.58
CA GLN A 27 54.40 24.89 -35.43
C GLN A 27 53.84 26.09 -34.66
N SER A 28 52.52 26.20 -34.65
CA SER A 28 51.79 27.27 -33.98
C SER A 28 51.02 26.69 -32.83
N TYR A 29 50.84 27.47 -31.77
CA TYR A 29 49.91 27.15 -30.70
C TYR A 29 48.50 26.92 -31.26
N SER A 30 47.67 26.20 -30.52
CA SER A 30 46.26 25.93 -30.88
C SER A 30 45.40 27.19 -31.05
N GLY A 31 45.87 28.35 -30.59
CA GLY A 31 45.24 29.65 -30.80
C GLY A 31 45.99 30.78 -30.10
N GLY A 32 45.49 32.00 -30.28
CA GLY A 32 45.99 33.22 -29.62
C GLY A 32 47.17 33.91 -30.29
N ALA A 33 47.45 35.13 -29.85
CA ALA A 33 48.53 36.00 -30.35
C ALA A 33 49.63 36.27 -29.30
N GLY A 34 49.56 35.62 -28.14
CA GLY A 34 50.53 35.77 -27.05
C GLY A 34 50.45 37.12 -26.32
N THR A 35 49.34 37.84 -26.48
CA THR A 35 49.08 39.12 -25.79
C THR A 35 48.22 38.90 -24.55
N THR A 36 48.15 39.86 -23.63
CA THR A 36 47.33 39.71 -22.41
C THR A 36 45.83 39.53 -22.72
N LEU A 37 45.33 40.13 -23.81
CA LEU A 37 43.91 40.01 -24.23
C LEU A 37 43.65 38.79 -25.12
N ASP A 38 44.70 38.23 -25.72
CA ASP A 38 44.63 37.08 -26.61
C ASP A 38 45.86 36.19 -26.37
N PRO A 39 45.92 35.52 -25.22
CA PRO A 39 47.05 34.69 -24.83
C PRO A 39 47.15 33.44 -25.72
N TYR A 40 48.36 32.93 -25.93
CA TYR A 40 48.56 31.68 -26.64
C TYR A 40 47.89 30.52 -25.91
N GLN A 41 47.14 29.71 -26.64
CA GLN A 41 46.38 28.59 -26.08
C GLN A 41 47.23 27.32 -26.04
N ILE A 42 47.38 26.76 -24.84
CA ILE A 42 48.04 25.49 -24.58
C ILE A 42 46.94 24.43 -24.44
N ALA A 43 46.59 23.77 -25.55
CA ALA A 43 45.47 22.84 -25.60
C ALA A 43 45.90 21.36 -25.57
N ASN A 44 47.17 21.08 -25.83
CA ASN A 44 47.70 19.72 -25.94
C ASN A 44 49.24 19.66 -25.71
N LYS A 45 49.80 18.44 -25.69
CA LYS A 45 51.24 18.20 -25.54
C LYS A 45 52.11 18.91 -26.57
N THR A 46 51.64 19.07 -27.80
CA THR A 46 52.40 19.71 -28.88
C THR A 46 52.57 21.21 -28.63
N ASP A 47 51.52 21.88 -28.13
CA ASP A 47 51.58 23.29 -27.71
C ASP A 47 52.55 23.47 -26.54
N LEU A 48 52.43 22.59 -25.54
CA LEU A 48 53.27 22.64 -24.35
C LEU A 48 54.75 22.36 -24.67
N LYS A 49 55.01 21.39 -25.57
CA LYS A 49 56.34 21.13 -26.10
C LYS A 49 56.90 22.37 -26.80
N TYR A 50 56.11 23.00 -27.68
CA TYR A 50 56.52 24.20 -28.38
C TYR A 50 56.88 25.32 -27.41
N LEU A 51 56.08 25.56 -26.36
CA LEU A 51 56.43 26.51 -25.30
C LEU A 51 57.77 26.17 -24.61
N SER A 52 58.00 24.91 -24.26
CA SER A 52 59.23 24.49 -23.58
C SER A 52 60.51 24.68 -24.40
N GLU A 53 60.42 24.67 -25.73
CA GLU A 53 61.58 24.72 -26.62
C GLU A 53 61.83 26.10 -27.26
N ASN A 54 60.91 27.06 -27.08
CA ASN A 54 60.96 28.36 -27.75
C ASN A 54 61.12 29.52 -26.75
N ALA A 55 62.35 29.71 -26.27
CA ALA A 55 62.69 30.75 -25.31
C ALA A 55 62.35 32.19 -25.76
N GLY A 56 62.23 32.43 -27.07
CA GLY A 56 61.81 33.73 -27.62
C GLY A 56 60.38 34.14 -27.23
N GLU A 57 59.53 33.19 -26.87
CA GLU A 57 58.13 33.44 -26.49
C GLU A 57 57.95 33.58 -24.96
N TRP A 58 58.99 33.41 -24.16
CA TRP A 58 58.88 33.41 -22.68
C TRP A 58 58.61 34.78 -22.04
N THR A 59 58.39 35.81 -22.86
CA THR A 59 57.87 37.13 -22.45
C THR A 59 56.37 37.29 -22.73
N LYS A 60 55.73 36.28 -23.34
CA LYS A 60 54.34 36.30 -23.80
C LYS A 60 53.37 35.75 -22.76
N HIS A 61 52.09 35.81 -23.10
CA HIS A 61 51.00 35.35 -22.24
C HIS A 61 50.41 34.04 -22.78
N PHE A 62 50.16 33.10 -21.88
CA PHE A 62 49.68 31.75 -22.16
C PHE A 62 48.45 31.44 -21.32
N ILE A 63 47.48 30.73 -21.90
CA ILE A 63 46.33 30.15 -21.21
C ILE A 63 46.21 28.67 -21.58
N GLN A 64 46.06 27.81 -20.59
CA GLN A 64 45.76 26.39 -20.83
C GLN A 64 44.26 26.23 -21.05
N THR A 65 43.86 25.42 -22.02
CA THR A 65 42.45 25.24 -22.40
C THR A 65 41.94 23.82 -22.23
N ASN A 66 42.82 22.88 -21.87
CA ASN A 66 42.49 21.48 -21.62
C ASN A 66 43.48 20.89 -20.61
N ASP A 67 43.08 19.79 -19.95
CA ASP A 67 44.02 18.93 -19.22
C ASP A 67 45.03 18.27 -20.17
N ILE A 68 46.27 18.09 -19.71
CA ILE A 68 47.36 17.47 -20.48
C ILE A 68 47.95 16.31 -19.68
N ALA A 69 47.83 15.08 -20.16
CA ALA A 69 48.33 13.90 -19.45
C ALA A 69 49.48 13.20 -20.18
N PHE A 70 50.62 13.06 -19.51
CA PHE A 70 51.79 12.33 -19.97
C PHE A 70 51.75 10.85 -19.53
N THR A 71 52.43 10.02 -20.30
CA THR A 71 52.58 8.58 -20.07
C THR A 71 54.04 8.20 -20.22
N ALA A 72 54.44 7.05 -19.66
CA ALA A 72 55.84 6.60 -19.74
C ALA A 72 56.42 6.57 -21.18
N PRO A 73 55.68 6.14 -22.23
CA PRO A 73 56.17 6.21 -23.61
C PRO A 73 56.54 7.61 -24.12
N ASP A 74 55.94 8.68 -23.59
CA ASP A 74 56.28 10.05 -23.99
C ASP A 74 57.76 10.39 -23.68
N PHE A 75 58.30 9.76 -22.63
CA PHE A 75 59.65 9.97 -22.10
C PHE A 75 60.60 8.79 -22.36
N GLN A 76 60.22 7.81 -23.18
CA GLN A 76 61.09 6.69 -23.60
C GLN A 76 61.74 6.98 -24.96
N SER A 77 62.77 6.21 -25.34
CA SER A 77 63.44 6.39 -26.64
C SER A 77 62.44 6.34 -27.79
N GLY A 78 62.41 7.41 -28.61
CA GLY A 78 61.43 7.60 -29.69
C GLY A 78 60.18 8.41 -29.30
N GLY A 79 59.96 8.67 -28.00
CA GLY A 79 58.93 9.57 -27.49
C GLY A 79 59.28 11.05 -27.70
N ALA A 80 58.25 11.89 -27.82
CA ALA A 80 58.40 13.32 -28.12
C ALA A 80 59.12 14.13 -27.04
N PHE A 81 59.24 13.59 -25.81
CA PHE A 81 59.83 14.25 -24.64
C PHE A 81 61.01 13.46 -24.06
N PHE A 82 61.63 12.52 -24.82
CA PHE A 82 62.75 11.72 -24.32
C PHE A 82 63.95 12.56 -23.89
N ASN A 83 64.35 13.54 -24.72
CA ASN A 83 65.49 14.46 -24.47
C ASN A 83 66.74 13.79 -23.89
N GLY A 84 67.16 12.65 -24.47
CA GLY A 84 68.33 11.90 -24.00
C GLY A 84 68.14 11.22 -22.63
N GLY A 85 66.88 11.04 -22.20
CA GLY A 85 66.49 10.49 -20.90
C GLY A 85 66.17 11.54 -19.84
N THR A 86 66.28 12.85 -20.14
CA THR A 86 66.03 13.91 -19.15
C THR A 86 64.57 14.32 -19.03
N GLY A 87 63.72 13.89 -19.96
CA GLY A 87 62.29 14.23 -19.92
C GLY A 87 61.98 15.63 -20.44
N PHE A 88 60.97 16.28 -19.86
CA PHE A 88 60.52 17.61 -20.25
C PHE A 88 61.62 18.68 -20.10
N ILE A 89 61.70 19.62 -21.05
CA ILE A 89 62.63 20.77 -20.97
C ILE A 89 61.98 21.86 -20.14
N SER A 90 62.63 22.27 -19.05
CA SER A 90 62.10 23.31 -18.18
C SER A 90 61.94 24.63 -18.92
N ILE A 91 60.77 25.26 -18.79
CA ILE A 91 60.53 26.62 -19.27
C ILE A 91 61.36 27.57 -18.41
N GLY A 92 62.18 28.42 -18.99
CA GLY A 92 63.11 29.24 -18.20
C GLY A 92 64.50 28.62 -18.02
N ASP A 93 64.85 27.57 -18.77
CA ASP A 93 66.22 27.05 -18.85
C ASP A 93 67.10 27.96 -19.73
N GLY A 94 68.26 28.35 -19.22
CA GLY A 94 69.21 29.26 -19.89
C GLY A 94 68.77 30.73 -20.03
N SER A 95 67.47 31.04 -20.02
CA SER A 95 66.89 32.40 -20.06
C SER A 95 65.64 32.48 -19.20
N PRO A 96 65.34 33.58 -18.49
CA PRO A 96 64.20 33.62 -17.57
C PRO A 96 62.86 33.64 -18.31
N PHE A 97 61.87 32.95 -17.73
CA PHE A 97 60.46 33.19 -18.02
C PHE A 97 60.02 34.50 -17.37
N GLN A 98 59.47 35.41 -18.18
CA GLN A 98 59.03 36.76 -17.77
C GLN A 98 57.57 37.04 -18.14
N GLY A 99 56.92 36.08 -18.80
CA GLY A 99 55.55 36.15 -19.26
C GLY A 99 54.53 35.73 -18.21
N SER A 100 53.32 35.38 -18.67
CA SER A 100 52.30 34.81 -17.79
C SER A 100 51.80 33.46 -18.28
N TYR A 101 51.56 32.52 -17.37
CA TYR A 101 50.90 31.25 -17.65
C TYR A 101 49.69 31.09 -16.73
N ASN A 102 48.49 31.15 -17.31
CA ASN A 102 47.25 30.86 -16.61
C ASN A 102 46.80 29.44 -16.96
N GLY A 103 46.78 28.53 -15.98
CA GLY A 103 46.30 27.17 -16.16
C GLY A 103 44.77 27.06 -16.29
N ASP A 104 44.02 28.13 -16.00
CA ASP A 104 42.55 28.17 -16.06
C ASP A 104 41.86 27.04 -15.27
N GLY A 105 42.52 26.53 -14.24
CA GLY A 105 42.05 25.39 -13.43
C GLY A 105 42.34 24.01 -14.05
N HIS A 106 43.03 23.95 -15.18
CA HIS A 106 43.43 22.70 -15.81
C HIS A 106 44.69 22.08 -15.20
N SER A 107 44.82 20.77 -15.43
CA SER A 107 45.90 19.94 -14.92
C SER A 107 46.93 19.57 -15.98
N ILE A 108 48.16 19.33 -15.51
CA ILE A 108 49.21 18.63 -16.27
C ILE A 108 49.63 17.42 -15.46
N ASP A 109 49.29 16.24 -15.96
CA ASP A 109 49.49 14.96 -15.28
C ASP A 109 50.73 14.21 -15.79
N GLY A 110 51.49 13.59 -14.88
CA GLY A 110 52.57 12.65 -15.23
C GLY A 110 53.87 13.31 -15.72
N LEU A 111 54.10 14.59 -15.42
CA LEU A 111 55.28 15.33 -15.89
C LEU A 111 56.59 14.71 -15.33
N PHE A 112 57.50 14.30 -16.21
CA PHE A 112 58.81 13.75 -15.83
C PHE A 112 59.96 14.69 -16.21
N ILE A 113 60.83 14.99 -15.24
CA ILE A 113 62.06 15.77 -15.42
C ILE A 113 63.19 15.10 -14.62
N ASN A 114 64.27 14.73 -15.29
CA ASN A 114 65.45 14.17 -14.63
C ASN A 114 66.71 14.86 -15.17
N ASN A 115 67.18 15.88 -14.46
CA ASN A 115 68.29 16.70 -14.93
C ASN A 115 69.42 16.74 -13.90
N SER A 116 70.65 16.47 -14.33
CA SER A 116 71.85 16.48 -13.50
C SER A 116 72.83 17.61 -13.88
N SER A 117 72.46 18.45 -14.85
CA SER A 117 73.26 19.61 -15.26
C SER A 117 73.10 20.79 -14.31
N SER A 118 74.11 21.66 -14.26
CA SER A 118 74.07 22.89 -13.45
C SER A 118 73.12 23.90 -14.08
N MET A 119 72.03 24.22 -13.37
CA MET A 119 70.98 25.15 -13.78
C MET A 119 70.63 26.11 -12.64
N ASN A 120 70.07 27.28 -12.97
CA ASN A 120 69.56 28.27 -11.99
C ASN A 120 68.31 27.80 -11.25
N GLY A 121 67.67 26.72 -11.71
CA GLY A 121 66.47 26.17 -11.10
C GLY A 121 65.89 25.04 -11.96
N LEU A 122 65.26 24.05 -11.32
CA LEU A 122 64.59 22.94 -11.97
C LEU A 122 63.13 22.85 -11.50
N GLY A 123 62.23 22.67 -12.46
CA GLY A 123 60.79 22.52 -12.31
C GLY A 123 60.14 22.63 -13.69
N MET A 124 58.80 22.59 -13.78
CA MET A 124 58.15 22.93 -15.06
C MET A 124 58.62 24.30 -15.57
N PHE A 125 58.77 25.25 -14.64
CA PHE A 125 59.44 26.53 -14.85
C PHE A 125 60.79 26.55 -14.11
N GLY A 126 61.92 26.50 -14.82
CA GLY A 126 63.26 26.55 -14.24
C GLY A 126 63.55 27.86 -13.49
N TYR A 127 63.52 28.99 -14.21
CA TYR A 127 63.82 30.32 -13.67
C TYR A 127 62.80 31.37 -14.13
N CYS A 128 62.18 32.07 -13.18
CA CYS A 128 61.19 33.11 -13.42
C CYS A 128 61.64 34.48 -12.90
N VAL A 129 61.40 35.53 -13.68
CA VAL A 129 61.72 36.93 -13.34
C VAL A 129 60.52 37.80 -13.67
N GLY A 130 59.86 38.39 -12.66
CA GLY A 130 58.64 39.19 -12.86
C GLY A 130 57.50 38.43 -13.54
N ALA A 131 57.50 37.09 -13.47
CA ALA A 131 56.51 36.27 -14.14
C ALA A 131 55.23 36.11 -13.31
N SER A 132 54.13 35.75 -13.97
CA SER A 132 52.87 35.40 -13.30
C SER A 132 52.43 33.99 -13.70
N ILE A 133 52.30 33.10 -12.72
CA ILE A 133 51.82 31.73 -12.93
C ILE A 133 50.60 31.52 -12.04
N SER A 134 49.45 31.17 -12.63
CA SER A 134 48.20 31.06 -11.88
C SER A 134 47.34 29.88 -12.28
N ASN A 135 46.54 29.36 -11.35
CA ASN A 135 45.48 28.37 -11.60
C ASN A 135 45.96 27.10 -12.35
N LEU A 136 47.17 26.63 -12.06
CA LEU A 136 47.77 25.47 -12.72
C LEU A 136 47.98 24.34 -11.71
N HIS A 137 47.56 23.13 -12.08
CA HIS A 137 47.64 21.95 -11.23
C HIS A 137 48.55 20.90 -11.85
N LEU A 138 49.73 20.65 -11.27
CA LEU A 138 50.60 19.57 -11.72
C LEU A 138 50.31 18.31 -10.90
N THR A 139 49.95 17.21 -11.55
CA THR A 139 49.65 15.95 -10.85
C THR A 139 50.63 14.85 -11.24
N ASN A 140 50.93 13.96 -10.30
CA ASN A 140 51.82 12.81 -10.53
C ASN A 140 53.18 13.19 -11.16
N VAL A 141 53.75 14.33 -10.76
CA VAL A 141 55.08 14.73 -11.25
C VAL A 141 56.15 13.76 -10.78
N ASN A 142 57.23 13.63 -11.54
CA ASN A 142 58.45 12.97 -11.11
C ASN A 142 59.66 13.80 -11.55
N ILE A 143 60.14 14.62 -10.62
CA ILE A 143 61.22 15.58 -10.82
C ILE A 143 62.41 15.18 -9.97
N THR A 144 63.55 14.95 -10.61
CA THR A 144 64.83 14.64 -9.96
C THR A 144 65.90 15.59 -10.45
N ASN A 145 66.57 16.26 -9.51
CA ASN A 145 67.72 17.11 -9.77
C ASN A 145 69.01 16.51 -9.19
N GLY A 146 69.93 16.14 -10.07
CA GLY A 146 71.24 15.59 -9.69
C GLY A 146 72.31 16.64 -9.36
N SER A 147 72.11 17.92 -9.69
CA SER A 147 73.13 18.96 -9.51
C SER A 147 73.19 19.50 -8.07
N SER A 148 74.40 19.74 -7.56
CA SER A 148 74.67 20.11 -6.17
C SER A 148 74.36 21.57 -5.79
N MET A 149 73.99 22.43 -6.75
CA MET A 149 73.81 23.88 -6.53
C MET A 149 72.48 24.43 -7.06
N SER A 150 71.53 23.56 -7.42
CA SER A 150 70.33 23.96 -8.16
C SER A 150 69.07 23.88 -7.31
N GLN A 151 68.28 24.95 -7.36
CA GLN A 151 66.99 25.10 -6.70
C GLN A 151 65.97 24.20 -7.39
N THR A 152 65.18 23.43 -6.65
CA THR A 152 64.27 22.45 -7.26
C THR A 152 62.86 22.62 -6.74
N GLY A 153 61.89 22.77 -7.64
CA GLY A 153 60.48 22.79 -7.31
C GLY A 153 59.65 22.01 -8.32
N GLY A 154 58.49 21.54 -7.90
CA GLY A 154 57.51 20.91 -8.79
C GLY A 154 57.10 21.84 -9.92
N LEU A 155 56.63 23.03 -9.53
CA LEU A 155 56.18 24.05 -10.46
C LEU A 155 57.32 24.95 -10.89
N ALA A 156 58.09 25.49 -9.94
CA ALA A 156 59.18 26.42 -10.25
C ALA A 156 60.48 26.14 -9.50
N GLY A 157 61.62 26.18 -10.19
CA GLY A 157 62.94 26.08 -9.54
C GLY A 157 63.25 27.35 -8.72
N PHE A 158 63.33 28.48 -9.42
CA PHE A 158 63.65 29.78 -8.83
C PHE A 158 62.71 30.88 -9.34
N ILE A 159 62.09 31.63 -8.42
CA ILE A 159 61.29 32.81 -8.73
C ILE A 159 61.89 34.08 -8.12
N ASN A 160 62.00 35.14 -8.93
CA ASN A 160 62.64 36.41 -8.56
C ASN A 160 61.86 37.63 -9.11
N SER A 161 62.18 38.81 -8.59
CA SER A 161 61.87 40.13 -9.17
C SER A 161 60.37 40.36 -9.29
N ALA A 162 59.66 40.23 -8.17
CA ALA A 162 58.21 40.36 -8.07
C ALA A 162 57.45 39.32 -8.91
N SER A 163 58.01 38.12 -9.06
CA SER A 163 57.25 37.00 -9.62
C SER A 163 56.11 36.60 -8.68
N GLN A 164 55.01 36.12 -9.26
CA GLN A 164 53.80 35.74 -8.53
C GLN A 164 53.36 34.34 -8.93
N ILE A 165 53.15 33.48 -7.94
CA ILE A 165 52.51 32.17 -8.10
C ILE A 165 51.22 32.17 -7.29
N THR A 166 50.08 31.90 -7.93
CA THR A 166 48.77 32.02 -7.28
C THR A 166 47.83 30.88 -7.64
N SER A 167 47.17 30.28 -6.65
CA SER A 167 46.16 29.22 -6.87
C SER A 167 46.70 28.01 -7.64
N CYS A 168 47.96 27.65 -7.45
CA CYS A 168 48.59 26.52 -8.10
C CYS A 168 48.72 25.33 -7.15
N SER A 169 48.75 24.12 -7.69
CA SER A 169 49.04 22.91 -6.90
C SER A 169 50.01 21.95 -7.57
N VAL A 170 50.71 21.17 -6.75
CA VAL A 170 51.60 20.09 -7.21
C VAL A 170 51.37 18.81 -6.39
N SER A 171 51.27 17.67 -7.07
CA SER A 171 51.38 16.33 -6.49
C SER A 171 52.37 15.46 -7.26
N GLY A 172 52.95 14.45 -6.60
CA GLY A 172 54.01 13.59 -7.14
C GLY A 172 55.34 13.74 -6.39
N SER A 173 56.47 13.37 -7.01
CA SER A 173 57.82 13.37 -6.42
C SER A 173 58.72 14.50 -6.88
N VAL A 174 59.34 15.19 -5.92
CA VAL A 174 60.39 16.19 -6.16
C VAL A 174 61.62 15.84 -5.31
N THR A 175 62.74 15.56 -5.98
CA THR A 175 64.03 15.22 -5.35
C THR A 175 65.09 16.21 -5.81
N GLY A 176 65.81 16.83 -4.87
CA GLY A 176 66.87 17.80 -5.17
C GLY A 176 68.03 17.74 -4.18
N ASN A 177 69.19 18.27 -4.59
CA ASN A 177 70.44 18.25 -3.81
C ASN A 177 70.79 19.60 -3.14
N SER A 178 69.89 20.59 -3.19
CA SER A 178 70.03 21.93 -2.58
C SER A 178 68.64 22.41 -2.13
N ASP A 179 68.31 23.70 -2.24
CA ASP A 179 67.01 24.26 -1.86
C ASP A 179 65.89 23.60 -2.67
N THR A 180 65.02 22.87 -1.99
CA THR A 180 63.98 22.10 -2.66
C THR A 180 62.64 22.29 -1.96
N GLY A 181 61.65 22.67 -2.75
CA GLY A 181 60.25 22.75 -2.35
C GLY A 181 59.38 21.81 -3.17
N GLY A 182 58.26 21.36 -2.61
CA GLY A 182 57.26 20.64 -3.42
C GLY A 182 56.71 21.52 -4.57
N LEU A 183 56.53 22.82 -4.33
CA LEU A 183 56.07 23.78 -5.34
C LEU A 183 57.22 24.61 -5.90
N VAL A 184 58.01 25.25 -5.03
CA VAL A 184 59.06 26.20 -5.39
C VAL A 184 60.37 25.89 -4.68
N GLY A 185 61.48 25.80 -5.42
CA GLY A 185 62.81 25.64 -4.80
C GLY A 185 63.22 26.88 -3.99
N TYR A 186 63.31 28.02 -4.66
CA TYR A 186 63.71 29.30 -4.05
C TYR A 186 62.79 30.46 -4.47
N CYS A 187 62.34 31.24 -3.49
CA CYS A 187 61.56 32.45 -3.67
C CYS A 187 62.33 33.69 -3.17
N PHE A 188 62.58 34.66 -4.05
CA PHE A 188 63.34 35.87 -3.74
C PHE A 188 62.61 37.14 -4.21
N GLY A 189 62.33 38.07 -3.30
CA GLY A 189 61.51 39.27 -3.57
C GLY A 189 60.23 38.97 -4.37
N SER A 190 59.53 37.87 -4.05
CA SER A 190 58.41 37.32 -4.83
C SER A 190 57.30 36.77 -3.90
N SER A 191 56.13 36.44 -4.45
CA SER A 191 54.97 36.01 -3.64
C SER A 191 54.34 34.70 -4.11
N ILE A 192 53.95 33.86 -3.15
CA ILE A 192 53.21 32.61 -3.34
C ILE A 192 51.91 32.69 -2.53
N VAL A 193 50.76 32.56 -3.19
CA VAL A 193 49.45 32.81 -2.57
C VAL A 193 48.44 31.72 -2.94
N SER A 194 47.71 31.19 -1.96
CA SER A 194 46.65 30.20 -2.22
C SER A 194 47.14 28.94 -2.93
N CYS A 195 48.38 28.54 -2.68
CA CYS A 195 48.97 27.37 -3.33
C CYS A 195 49.02 26.17 -2.39
N ASN A 196 49.02 24.97 -2.96
CA ASN A 196 49.13 23.76 -2.16
C ASN A 196 50.00 22.66 -2.77
N THR A 197 50.55 21.79 -1.93
CA THR A 197 51.23 20.58 -2.35
C THR A 197 50.65 19.36 -1.64
N ASN A 198 50.40 18.29 -2.39
CA ASN A 198 50.08 16.97 -1.85
C ASN A 198 51.08 15.98 -2.43
N CYS A 199 52.19 15.77 -1.74
CA CYS A 199 53.29 14.96 -2.25
C CYS A 199 53.57 13.80 -1.27
N THR A 200 53.23 12.57 -1.66
CA THR A 200 53.63 11.30 -0.99
C THR A 200 55.14 11.06 -0.96
N THR A 201 55.94 12.08 -1.18
CA THR A 201 57.32 11.94 -1.57
C THR A 201 58.09 12.64 -0.51
N THR A 202 58.86 11.85 0.23
CA THR A 202 60.31 11.91 0.10
C THR A 202 60.72 12.96 -0.96
N ILE A 203 60.66 14.22 -0.57
CA ILE A 203 61.84 15.03 -0.71
C ILE A 203 62.90 14.14 -0.08
N THR A 204 63.66 13.37 -0.86
CA THR A 204 65.02 13.10 -0.43
C THR A 204 65.73 14.38 -0.78
N VAL A 205 65.57 15.41 0.05
CA VAL A 205 66.56 16.47 0.07
C VAL A 205 67.71 15.84 0.81
N ILE A 206 68.52 15.10 0.05
CA ILE A 206 69.93 15.04 0.36
C ILE A 206 70.49 16.36 -0.18
N SER A 207 70.08 17.46 0.43
CA SER A 207 71.01 18.55 0.44
C SER A 207 72.15 18.04 1.30
N MET A 208 73.30 17.88 0.68
CA MET A 208 74.48 17.72 1.49
C MET A 208 74.80 19.07 2.17
N GLN A 209 74.13 20.19 1.76
CA GLN A 209 74.31 21.61 2.18
C GLN A 209 73.14 22.65 1.88
N GLY A 210 71.83 22.34 1.95
CA GLY A 210 70.70 23.21 1.50
C GLY A 210 69.32 22.91 2.13
N GLU A 211 68.23 23.63 1.79
CA GLU A 211 67.00 23.62 2.63
C GLU A 211 65.81 22.85 2.03
N ALA A 212 64.99 22.19 2.87
CA ALA A 212 63.88 21.32 2.46
C ALA A 212 62.52 21.84 2.97
N GLY A 213 61.57 22.08 2.07
CA GLY A 213 60.20 22.47 2.44
C GLY A 213 59.13 21.71 1.66
N GLY A 214 58.01 21.35 2.31
CA GLY A 214 56.92 20.69 1.58
C GLY A 214 56.27 21.58 0.53
N LEU A 215 56.29 22.91 0.70
CA LEU A 215 55.86 23.88 -0.31
C LEU A 215 57.05 24.63 -0.92
N VAL A 216 57.91 25.21 -0.09
CA VAL A 216 59.03 26.07 -0.52
C VAL A 216 60.34 25.69 0.18
N GLY A 217 61.42 25.48 -0.57
CA GLY A 217 62.73 25.20 0.02
C GLY A 217 63.27 26.38 0.81
N PHE A 218 63.51 27.50 0.13
CA PHE A 218 64.02 28.74 0.71
C PHE A 218 63.18 29.96 0.30
N ILE A 219 62.91 30.86 1.24
CA ILE A 219 62.26 32.15 1.00
C ILE A 219 63.11 33.31 1.56
N ALA A 220 63.36 34.34 0.73
CA ALA A 220 64.24 35.46 1.10
C ALA A 220 63.79 36.83 0.55
N GLN A 221 64.37 37.89 1.13
CA GLN A 221 64.30 39.28 0.63
C GLN A 221 62.90 39.86 0.49
N GLY A 222 62.13 39.91 1.58
CA GLY A 222 60.79 40.49 1.58
C GLY A 222 59.77 39.67 0.79
N SER A 223 60.08 38.40 0.52
CA SER A 223 59.13 37.48 -0.11
C SER A 223 58.00 37.10 0.85
N SER A 224 56.90 36.61 0.29
CA SER A 224 55.73 36.17 1.07
C SER A 224 55.18 34.82 0.63
N VAL A 225 54.76 34.01 1.59
CA VAL A 225 53.92 32.82 1.38
C VAL A 225 52.66 32.99 2.20
N SER A 226 51.49 32.96 1.57
CA SER A 226 50.22 33.14 2.28
C SER A 226 49.09 32.24 1.81
N LYS A 227 48.15 31.91 2.72
CA LYS A 227 46.95 31.12 2.41
C LYS A 227 47.27 29.77 1.77
N SER A 228 48.43 29.21 2.12
CA SER A 228 49.03 28.08 1.40
C SER A 228 49.29 26.92 2.35
N TYR A 229 49.28 25.70 1.81
CA TYR A 229 49.45 24.52 2.65
C TYR A 229 50.21 23.39 1.98
N SER A 230 50.71 22.47 2.80
CA SER A 230 51.44 21.29 2.35
C SER A 230 51.00 20.04 3.09
N GLU A 231 50.92 18.95 2.34
CA GLU A 231 50.59 17.62 2.81
C GLU A 231 51.58 16.58 2.26
N GLY A 232 51.68 15.44 2.94
CA GLY A 232 52.52 14.32 2.51
C GLY A 232 53.79 14.17 3.34
N SER A 233 54.97 14.00 2.72
CA SER A 233 56.23 13.75 3.45
C SER A 233 57.37 14.69 3.06
N VAL A 234 58.25 15.04 4.00
CA VAL A 234 59.46 15.84 3.74
C VAL A 234 60.65 15.18 4.43
N ILE A 235 61.70 14.82 3.68
CA ILE A 235 62.93 14.24 4.24
C ILE A 235 64.15 15.13 3.94
N GLY A 236 64.61 15.84 4.96
CA GLY A 236 65.83 16.65 4.85
C GLY A 236 67.11 15.88 5.20
N LYS A 237 68.22 16.61 5.25
CA LYS A 237 69.52 16.10 5.69
C LYS A 237 70.36 17.22 6.28
N ASP A 238 70.66 17.15 7.58
CA ASP A 238 71.61 18.03 8.30
C ASP A 238 71.39 19.55 8.04
N SER A 239 70.14 19.96 7.81
CA SER A 239 69.74 21.30 7.37
C SER A 239 68.32 21.66 7.82
N GLY A 240 67.80 22.81 7.39
CA GLY A 240 66.47 23.31 7.71
C GLY A 240 65.41 22.52 6.95
N THR A 241 64.59 21.81 7.69
CA THR A 241 63.52 20.96 7.15
C THR A 241 62.20 21.38 7.73
N GLY A 242 61.32 21.94 6.90
CA GLY A 242 59.99 22.39 7.30
C GLY A 242 58.90 21.65 6.55
N GLY A 243 57.77 21.42 7.24
CA GLY A 243 56.60 20.87 6.56
C GLY A 243 56.09 21.76 5.43
N LEU A 244 56.18 23.09 5.57
CA LEU A 244 55.82 24.07 4.54
C LEU A 244 57.06 24.76 3.95
N VAL A 245 57.92 25.33 4.79
CA VAL A 245 59.10 26.11 4.38
C VAL A 245 60.37 25.60 5.04
N GLY A 246 61.41 25.29 4.26
CA GLY A 246 62.71 24.86 4.82
C GLY A 246 63.41 25.98 5.59
N TYR A 247 63.63 27.11 4.92
CA TYR A 247 64.26 28.28 5.50
C TYR A 247 63.56 29.59 5.08
N SER A 248 63.37 30.50 6.03
CA SER A 248 62.92 31.87 5.78
C SER A 248 63.92 32.90 6.31
N PHE A 249 64.27 33.87 5.46
CA PHE A 249 65.19 34.98 5.78
C PHE A 249 64.58 36.33 5.38
N GLY A 250 64.26 37.20 6.34
CA GLY A 250 63.64 38.50 6.08
C GLY A 250 62.36 38.43 5.24
N SER A 251 61.49 37.45 5.52
CA SER A 251 60.29 37.16 4.71
C SER A 251 59.05 36.90 5.58
N THR A 252 57.87 36.87 4.97
CA THR A 252 56.59 36.70 5.67
C THR A 252 55.91 35.38 5.30
N ILE A 253 55.45 34.64 6.31
CA ILE A 253 54.65 33.42 6.17
C ILE A 253 53.36 33.63 6.97
N SER A 254 52.20 33.58 6.32
CA SER A 254 50.93 33.91 6.99
C SER A 254 49.74 33.10 6.50
N GLU A 255 48.82 32.71 7.39
CA GLU A 255 47.63 31.94 6.99
C GLU A 255 47.99 30.61 6.31
N CYS A 256 49.01 29.93 6.84
CA CYS A 256 49.51 28.70 6.25
C CYS A 256 49.43 27.51 7.21
N TYR A 257 49.34 26.30 6.65
CA TYR A 257 49.38 25.09 7.46
C TYR A 257 50.13 23.93 6.80
N SER A 258 50.56 22.98 7.62
CA SER A 258 51.21 21.76 7.17
C SER A 258 50.69 20.56 7.95
N THR A 259 50.36 19.48 7.23
CA THR A 259 50.06 18.16 7.80
C THR A 259 51.14 17.13 7.48
N CYS A 260 52.28 17.58 6.94
CA CYS A 260 53.34 16.70 6.48
C CYS A 260 53.95 15.83 7.60
N SER A 261 54.36 14.62 7.24
CA SER A 261 55.29 13.82 8.01
C SER A 261 56.73 14.20 7.66
N ILE A 262 57.46 14.69 8.65
CA ILE A 262 58.81 15.25 8.50
C ILE A 262 59.81 14.30 9.15
N SER A 263 60.86 13.99 8.41
CA SER A 263 62.01 13.24 8.92
C SER A 263 63.33 13.78 8.36
N GLU A 264 64.46 13.25 8.81
CA GLU A 264 65.76 13.53 8.19
C GLU A 264 66.63 12.28 8.03
N ASN A 265 67.55 12.34 7.07
CA ASN A 265 68.62 11.38 6.84
C ASN A 265 69.97 11.94 7.32
N GLY A 266 70.01 12.47 8.54
CA GLY A 266 71.15 13.14 9.17
C GLY A 266 71.08 13.07 10.69
N THR A 267 72.00 13.75 11.37
CA THR A 267 72.02 13.87 12.84
C THR A 267 72.04 15.31 13.34
N MET A 268 72.15 16.31 12.44
CA MET A 268 72.32 17.73 12.79
C MET A 268 71.21 18.64 12.24
N GLY A 269 70.07 18.08 11.79
CA GLY A 269 69.02 18.87 11.16
C GLY A 269 68.27 19.81 12.10
N ASN A 270 67.65 20.82 11.48
CA ASN A 270 66.74 21.77 12.14
C ASN A 270 65.32 21.54 11.62
N LEU A 271 64.53 20.76 12.36
CA LEU A 271 63.23 20.29 11.92
C LEU A 271 62.10 21.10 12.55
N GLY A 272 61.15 21.54 11.73
CA GLY A 272 59.92 22.20 12.18
C GLY A 272 58.68 21.67 11.48
N GLY A 273 57.59 21.47 12.21
CA GLY A 273 56.32 21.00 11.62
C GLY A 273 55.79 21.89 10.51
N LEU A 274 56.11 23.19 10.55
CA LEU A 274 55.79 24.15 9.50
C LEU A 274 57.05 24.77 8.88
N VAL A 275 57.98 25.27 9.71
CA VAL A 275 59.19 25.97 9.22
C VAL A 275 60.46 25.37 9.84
N GLY A 276 61.45 25.00 9.03
CA GLY A 276 62.74 24.50 9.56
C GLY A 276 63.52 25.60 10.30
N LYS A 277 63.82 26.69 9.59
CA LYS A 277 64.56 27.86 10.10
C LYS A 277 63.81 29.17 9.82
N LEU A 278 63.67 30.04 10.81
CA LEU A 278 63.00 31.35 10.72
C LEU A 278 63.93 32.48 11.20
N PHE A 279 64.52 33.25 10.27
CA PHE A 279 65.65 34.15 10.55
C PHE A 279 65.42 35.59 10.09
N SER A 280 66.19 36.50 10.70
CA SER A 280 66.48 37.86 10.23
C SER A 280 65.22 38.65 9.89
N SER A 281 64.45 39.05 10.91
CA SER A 281 63.17 39.77 10.80
C SER A 281 62.06 39.02 10.06
N SER A 282 62.22 37.71 9.79
CA SER A 282 61.10 36.92 9.27
C SER A 282 59.92 36.89 10.24
N THR A 283 58.71 36.77 9.68
CA THR A 283 57.46 36.70 10.43
C THR A 283 56.69 35.44 10.05
N LEU A 284 56.26 34.68 11.06
CA LEU A 284 55.31 33.58 10.92
C LEU A 284 54.05 33.94 11.71
N SER A 285 52.90 34.01 11.05
CA SER A 285 51.65 34.44 11.70
C SER A 285 50.43 33.64 11.27
N ASN A 286 49.43 33.52 12.14
CA ASN A 286 48.14 32.91 11.82
C ASN A 286 48.34 31.55 11.13
N SER A 287 49.10 30.64 11.72
CA SER A 287 49.53 29.41 11.02
C SER A 287 49.52 28.22 11.96
N TYR A 288 49.42 27.00 11.41
CA TYR A 288 49.42 25.80 12.25
C TYR A 288 50.09 24.58 11.63
N ALA A 289 50.50 23.64 12.49
CA ALA A 289 51.02 22.35 12.07
C ALA A 289 50.28 21.19 12.74
N ASN A 290 49.89 20.20 11.95
CA ASN A 290 49.21 18.98 12.38
C ASN A 290 49.75 17.75 11.64
N GLY A 291 51.05 17.51 11.78
CA GLY A 291 51.74 16.40 11.14
C GLY A 291 52.55 15.57 12.14
N SER A 292 53.69 15.04 11.69
CA SER A 292 54.66 14.39 12.56
C SER A 292 56.06 14.91 12.30
N VAL A 293 56.89 15.02 13.33
CA VAL A 293 58.28 15.47 13.24
C VAL A 293 59.17 14.42 13.91
N ASN A 294 60.02 13.77 13.13
CA ASN A 294 60.87 12.67 13.58
C ASN A 294 62.36 12.95 13.31
N GLY A 295 63.21 12.88 14.34
CA GLY A 295 64.64 13.19 14.25
C GLY A 295 64.96 14.68 14.45
N GLY A 296 66.12 15.14 13.99
CA GLY A 296 66.64 16.50 14.19
C GLY A 296 67.43 16.66 15.48
N ASP A 297 68.56 17.37 15.43
CA ASP A 297 69.24 17.84 16.66
C ASP A 297 68.48 19.02 17.28
N ILE A 298 67.93 19.90 16.43
CA ILE A 298 67.08 21.01 16.83
C ILE A 298 65.70 20.80 16.23
N THR A 299 64.72 20.45 17.06
CA THR A 299 63.40 20.03 16.61
C THR A 299 62.32 20.79 17.34
N GLY A 300 61.49 21.51 16.58
CA GLY A 300 60.30 22.19 17.10
C GLY A 300 59.03 21.66 16.48
N GLY A 301 57.94 21.62 17.25
CA GLY A 301 56.64 21.22 16.69
C GLY A 301 56.18 22.14 15.57
N LEU A 302 56.38 23.46 15.68
CA LEU A 302 56.02 24.44 14.65
C LEU A 302 57.27 24.93 13.89
N VAL A 303 58.29 25.39 14.62
CA VAL A 303 59.53 25.94 14.04
C VAL A 303 60.77 25.29 14.65
N GLY A 304 61.69 24.79 13.83
CA GLY A 304 62.94 24.21 14.34
C GLY A 304 63.81 25.25 15.04
N TYR A 305 64.30 26.24 14.31
CA TYR A 305 65.22 27.27 14.82
C TYR A 305 64.76 28.69 14.46
N VAL A 306 64.57 29.53 15.48
CA VAL A 306 64.24 30.95 15.37
C VAL A 306 65.44 31.84 15.72
N PHE A 307 65.82 32.77 14.84
CA PHE A 307 66.89 33.74 15.09
C PHE A 307 66.49 35.16 14.67
N SER A 308 66.32 36.06 15.64
CA SER A 308 65.92 37.45 15.38
C SER A 308 64.64 37.55 14.51
N ALA A 309 63.64 36.73 14.82
CA ALA A 309 62.39 36.60 14.05
C ALA A 309 61.18 36.40 14.97
N THR A 310 59.97 36.53 14.43
CA THR A 310 58.74 36.57 15.24
C THR A 310 57.73 35.53 14.78
N ILE A 311 57.12 34.83 15.75
CA ILE A 311 56.00 33.94 15.56
C ILE A 311 54.78 34.52 16.31
N ASN A 312 53.65 34.66 15.62
CA ASN A 312 52.42 35.21 16.20
C ASN A 312 51.22 34.29 15.90
N ASN A 313 50.24 34.25 16.81
CA ASN A 313 48.92 33.66 16.55
C ASN A 313 48.98 32.29 15.85
N SER A 314 49.81 31.38 16.35
CA SER A 314 50.08 30.11 15.66
C SER A 314 50.09 28.96 16.63
N TYR A 315 49.66 27.78 16.19
CA TYR A 315 49.57 26.62 17.07
C TYR A 315 50.09 25.34 16.44
N VAL A 316 50.40 24.35 17.28
CA VAL A 316 50.84 23.04 16.82
C VAL A 316 50.19 21.92 17.61
N VAL A 317 49.74 20.92 16.87
CA VAL A 317 49.21 19.64 17.37
C VAL A 317 49.97 18.44 16.79
N SER A 318 51.10 18.69 16.10
CA SER A 318 51.97 17.66 15.54
C SER A 318 52.57 16.74 16.60
N THR A 319 52.74 15.46 16.26
CA THR A 319 53.51 14.50 17.06
C THR A 319 55.01 14.75 16.89
N ILE A 320 55.78 14.64 17.97
CA ILE A 320 57.23 14.87 17.97
C ILE A 320 57.95 13.65 18.53
N SER A 321 58.88 13.10 17.76
CA SER A 321 59.75 11.99 18.16
C SER A 321 61.20 12.32 17.82
N SER A 322 61.92 12.93 18.74
CA SER A 322 63.34 13.28 18.56
C SER A 322 64.12 13.07 19.84
N SER A 323 65.37 12.63 19.70
CA SER A 323 66.37 12.54 20.77
C SER A 323 67.46 13.62 20.63
N GLY A 324 67.21 14.66 19.84
CA GLY A 324 68.14 15.77 19.61
C GLY A 324 68.45 16.58 20.86
N SER A 325 69.47 17.43 20.77
CA SER A 325 69.91 18.27 21.89
C SER A 325 68.89 19.36 22.27
N ASN A 326 68.06 19.81 21.32
CA ASN A 326 67.09 20.89 21.52
C ASN A 326 65.73 20.50 20.92
N VAL A 327 64.89 19.83 21.71
CA VAL A 327 63.55 19.41 21.29
C VAL A 327 62.48 20.19 22.05
N GLY A 328 61.61 20.90 21.33
CA GLY A 328 60.56 21.71 21.94
C GLY A 328 59.19 21.56 21.30
N GLY A 329 58.16 21.70 22.14
CA GLY A 329 56.76 21.53 21.73
C GLY A 329 56.31 22.50 20.63
N LEU A 330 56.75 23.77 20.68
CA LEU A 330 56.50 24.76 19.64
C LEU A 330 57.78 25.09 18.84
N VAL A 331 58.87 25.41 19.55
CA VAL A 331 60.14 25.82 18.95
C VAL A 331 61.26 24.92 19.45
N GLY A 332 62.21 24.51 18.60
CA GLY A 332 63.38 23.73 19.05
C GLY A 332 64.43 24.62 19.74
N LEU A 333 64.85 25.69 19.06
CA LEU A 333 65.81 26.68 19.57
C LEU A 333 65.38 28.11 19.20
N ILE A 334 65.57 29.06 20.12
CA ILE A 334 65.28 30.49 19.91
C ILE A 334 66.43 31.36 20.41
N LEU A 335 66.95 32.24 19.55
CA LEU A 335 68.11 33.09 19.85
C LEU A 335 67.97 34.53 19.31
N SER A 336 68.85 35.42 19.78
CA SER A 336 69.05 36.79 19.29
C SER A 336 67.77 37.63 19.19
N GLY A 337 66.95 37.59 20.24
CA GLY A 337 65.72 38.39 20.32
C GLY A 337 64.55 37.84 19.52
N GLY A 338 64.57 36.56 19.14
CA GLY A 338 63.39 35.90 18.59
C GLY A 338 62.24 35.86 19.61
N THR A 339 61.00 35.93 19.13
CA THR A 339 59.80 35.99 19.98
C THR A 339 58.68 35.08 19.47
N ALA A 340 57.90 34.51 20.39
CA ALA A 340 56.64 33.83 20.08
C ALA A 340 55.51 34.40 20.94
N ILE A 341 54.45 34.92 20.32
CA ILE A 341 53.38 35.68 20.98
C ILE A 341 52.03 35.07 20.59
N ASN A 342 51.17 34.77 21.57
CA ASN A 342 49.87 34.13 21.36
C ASN A 342 50.00 32.81 20.56
N THR A 343 51.00 32.02 20.91
CA THR A 343 51.34 30.76 20.24
C THR A 343 51.26 29.57 21.18
N TYR A 344 50.76 28.44 20.69
CA TYR A 344 50.43 27.29 21.54
C TYR A 344 50.94 25.95 21.00
N TRP A 345 51.27 25.02 21.90
CA TRP A 345 51.50 23.61 21.54
C TRP A 345 50.64 22.68 22.40
N ASN A 346 50.25 21.54 21.84
CA ASN A 346 49.45 20.55 22.55
C ASN A 346 50.30 19.69 23.50
N THR A 347 50.07 19.81 24.81
CA THR A 347 50.78 19.06 25.85
C THR A 347 50.37 17.60 25.97
N ASP A 348 49.18 17.25 25.49
CA ASP A 348 48.71 15.85 25.48
C ASP A 348 49.36 15.05 24.35
N VAL A 349 49.80 15.75 23.29
CA VAL A 349 50.53 15.16 22.16
C VAL A 349 52.04 15.12 22.42
N TYR A 350 52.60 16.19 23.00
CA TYR A 350 54.00 16.26 23.41
C TYR A 350 54.12 16.83 24.82
N ALA A 351 54.49 15.96 25.77
CA ALA A 351 54.59 16.30 27.19
C ALA A 351 55.90 17.02 27.57
N GLY A 352 56.80 17.30 26.61
CA GLY A 352 58.05 18.02 26.87
C GLY A 352 57.88 19.53 26.97
N SER A 353 58.98 20.22 27.23
CA SER A 353 59.02 21.70 27.30
C SER A 353 59.13 22.35 25.92
N SER A 354 59.01 23.67 25.86
CA SER A 354 59.36 24.49 24.68
C SER A 354 60.06 25.77 25.14
N PRO A 355 61.11 26.25 24.46
CA PRO A 355 61.77 27.52 24.77
C PRO A 355 60.86 28.75 24.61
N ALA A 356 59.79 28.64 23.82
CA ALA A 356 58.83 29.71 23.58
C ALA A 356 57.41 29.17 23.34
N GLY A 357 56.42 30.05 23.49
CA GLY A 357 54.99 29.75 23.41
C GLY A 357 54.37 29.33 24.75
N THR A 358 53.12 28.88 24.73
CA THR A 358 52.42 28.34 25.91
C THR A 358 51.85 26.94 25.63
N GLY A 359 52.20 25.98 26.48
CA GLY A 359 51.62 24.63 26.42
C GLY A 359 50.16 24.64 26.85
N LYS A 360 49.32 23.94 26.10
CA LYS A 360 47.88 23.81 26.33
C LYS A 360 47.46 22.36 26.12
N THR A 361 46.52 21.90 26.94
CA THR A 361 45.88 20.60 26.73
C THR A 361 45.02 20.60 25.46
N THR A 362 44.66 19.42 24.99
CA THR A 362 43.71 19.23 23.88
C THR A 362 42.39 19.94 24.17
N ALA A 363 41.85 19.77 25.37
CA ALA A 363 40.60 20.42 25.78
C ALA A 363 40.71 21.96 25.75
N GLU A 364 41.82 22.52 26.21
CA GLU A 364 42.04 23.97 26.14
C GLU A 364 42.17 24.47 24.69
N LEU A 365 42.91 23.75 23.84
CA LEU A 365 43.06 24.09 22.42
C LEU A 365 41.77 23.89 21.61
N GLN A 366 40.81 23.14 22.13
CA GLN A 366 39.46 22.98 21.58
C GLN A 366 38.45 23.97 22.17
N THR A 367 38.89 24.88 23.04
CA THR A 367 38.03 25.85 23.71
C THR A 367 38.21 27.24 23.11
N LEU A 368 37.14 27.82 22.56
CA LEU A 368 37.13 29.16 21.94
C LEU A 368 37.72 30.27 22.81
N SER A 369 37.42 30.28 24.12
CA SER A 369 37.94 31.30 25.03
C SER A 369 39.47 31.28 25.20
N THR A 370 40.13 30.19 24.83
CA THR A 370 41.61 30.11 24.83
C THR A 370 42.21 31.09 23.84
N PHE A 371 41.51 31.38 22.74
CA PHE A 371 42.02 32.23 21.66
C PHE A 371 41.37 33.62 21.65
N THR A 372 40.12 33.77 22.07
CA THR A 372 39.41 35.08 22.01
C THR A 372 39.90 36.11 23.04
N SER A 373 40.67 35.69 24.05
CA SER A 373 41.38 36.62 24.95
C SER A 373 42.67 37.20 24.34
N THR A 374 42.99 36.83 23.09
CA THR A 374 44.19 37.20 22.37
C THR A 374 43.87 37.85 21.02
N THR A 375 44.88 38.19 20.21
CA THR A 375 44.74 38.86 18.91
C THR A 375 44.31 37.93 17.76
N TRP A 376 43.54 36.88 18.04
CA TRP A 376 43.08 35.90 17.04
C TRP A 376 41.70 36.27 16.50
N ASP A 377 41.63 36.63 15.23
CA ASP A 377 40.41 37.10 14.54
C ASP A 377 39.54 35.90 14.09
N PHE A 378 38.48 35.60 14.87
CA PHE A 378 37.55 34.48 14.63
C PHE A 378 36.26 34.91 13.95
N VAL A 379 35.70 34.03 13.10
CA VAL A 379 34.37 34.22 12.48
C VAL A 379 33.32 34.53 13.55
N GLY A 380 32.60 35.64 13.36
CA GLY A 380 31.50 36.05 14.24
C GLY A 380 31.95 36.79 15.51
N GLU A 381 33.24 37.03 15.68
CA GLU A 381 33.81 37.93 16.67
C GLU A 381 34.12 39.30 16.04
N THR A 382 34.13 40.39 16.82
CA THR A 382 34.35 41.75 16.28
C THR A 382 35.28 42.62 17.13
N THR A 383 35.84 42.07 18.21
CA THR A 383 36.64 42.82 19.19
C THR A 383 38.06 43.05 18.69
N ASN A 384 38.63 42.10 17.95
CA ASN A 384 40.03 42.14 17.47
C ASN A 384 40.18 42.24 15.95
N GLY A 385 39.10 42.36 15.19
CA GLY A 385 39.13 42.48 13.73
C GLY A 385 37.80 42.14 13.06
N THR A 386 37.84 42.09 11.73
CA THR A 386 36.74 41.62 10.85
C THR A 386 37.31 40.77 9.70
N SER A 387 38.55 40.31 9.85
CA SER A 387 39.25 39.57 8.81
C SER A 387 38.81 38.10 8.81
N ASP A 388 38.15 37.64 9.89
CA ASP A 388 37.53 36.32 10.00
C ASP A 388 38.46 35.20 9.54
N ILE A 389 39.69 35.20 10.08
CA ILE A 389 40.77 34.31 9.66
C ILE A 389 40.50 32.89 10.17
N TRP A 390 40.14 32.79 11.44
CA TRP A 390 39.97 31.53 12.15
C TRP A 390 38.50 31.17 12.29
N ASP A 391 38.22 29.88 12.23
CA ASP A 391 36.94 29.29 12.58
C ASP A 391 37.17 28.12 13.55
N MET A 392 36.27 28.00 14.52
CA MET A 392 36.19 26.88 15.47
C MET A 392 34.75 26.35 15.60
N GLY A 393 33.91 26.60 14.59
CA GLY A 393 32.59 26.00 14.46
C GLY A 393 32.62 24.51 14.80
N ILE A 394 31.58 24.04 15.50
CA ILE A 394 31.54 22.82 16.35
C ILE A 394 31.84 21.50 15.58
N CYS A 395 32.06 21.56 14.26
CA CYS A 395 32.28 20.42 13.36
C CYS A 395 33.65 20.36 12.65
N SER A 396 34.54 21.36 12.78
CA SER A 396 35.80 21.38 12.03
C SER A 396 37.01 20.85 12.83
N SER A 397 37.81 19.98 12.20
CA SER A 397 39.14 19.50 12.64
C SER A 397 39.27 18.81 14.01
N GLY A 398 38.17 18.26 14.55
CA GLY A 398 38.19 17.72 15.91
C GLY A 398 38.23 18.81 16.98
N GLY A 399 37.72 20.01 16.67
CA GLY A 399 37.51 21.11 17.61
C GLY A 399 38.66 22.12 17.69
N TYR A 400 39.75 21.96 16.93
CA TYR A 400 40.84 22.95 16.89
C TYR A 400 40.53 24.12 15.94
N PRO A 401 41.22 25.27 16.07
CA PRO A 401 41.11 26.36 15.11
C PRO A 401 41.55 25.96 13.71
N VAL A 402 40.69 26.18 12.72
CA VAL A 402 41.04 26.07 11.30
C VAL A 402 40.87 27.41 10.62
N PHE A 403 41.40 27.56 9.41
CA PHE A 403 41.06 28.73 8.62
C PHE A 403 39.59 28.69 8.20
N ASN A 404 38.94 29.85 8.14
CA ASN A 404 37.54 29.97 7.72
C ASN A 404 37.28 29.34 6.34
N PHE A 405 38.23 29.46 5.39
CA PHE A 405 38.10 28.80 4.08
C PHE A 405 38.15 27.26 4.14
N GLN A 406 38.64 26.68 5.25
CA GLN A 406 38.61 25.23 5.50
C GLN A 406 37.30 24.77 6.18
N SER A 407 36.47 25.70 6.62
CA SER A 407 35.16 25.41 7.22
C SER A 407 34.18 25.01 6.12
N VAL A 408 34.17 23.72 5.79
CA VAL A 408 33.30 23.14 4.75
C VAL A 408 32.40 22.05 5.32
N GLN A 409 31.80 22.23 6.51
CA GLN A 409 30.80 21.27 6.99
C GLN A 409 29.66 21.97 7.73
N ALA A 410 28.49 22.00 7.10
CA ALA A 410 27.23 22.06 7.82
C ALA A 410 27.05 20.74 8.58
N THR A 411 26.51 20.82 9.79
CA THR A 411 25.95 19.64 10.48
C THR A 411 25.04 18.89 9.51
N PRO A 412 25.18 17.55 9.36
CA PRO A 412 24.18 16.81 8.60
C PRO A 412 22.83 17.05 9.27
N VAL A 413 21.76 17.25 8.52
CA VAL A 413 20.41 17.37 9.09
C VAL A 413 19.74 16.04 8.86
N ALA A 414 19.59 15.24 9.91
CA ALA A 414 18.92 13.95 9.82
C ALA A 414 17.45 14.19 9.43
N ASP A 415 16.93 13.37 8.53
CA ASP A 415 15.50 13.42 8.23
C ASP A 415 14.67 13.21 9.50
N ALA A 416 13.52 13.89 9.60
CA ALA A 416 12.61 13.80 10.74
C ALA A 416 11.25 13.17 10.34
N PRO A 417 11.17 11.84 10.18
CA PRO A 417 9.88 11.18 9.99
C PRO A 417 8.92 11.48 11.15
N SER A 418 7.63 11.58 10.86
CA SER A 418 6.61 11.72 11.89
C SER A 418 6.28 10.38 12.54
N ASN A 419 5.79 10.42 13.78
CA ASN A 419 5.25 9.23 14.46
C ASN A 419 4.11 8.63 13.62
N VAL A 420 4.07 7.29 13.54
CA VAL A 420 3.12 6.56 12.71
C VAL A 420 2.43 5.45 13.50
N THR A 421 1.14 5.26 13.21
CA THR A 421 0.36 4.11 13.66
C THR A 421 -0.10 3.33 12.44
N ALA A 422 0.18 2.03 12.40
CA ALA A 422 -0.14 1.15 11.28
C ALA A 422 -0.72 -0.19 11.75
N CYS A 423 -1.32 -0.93 10.82
CA CYS A 423 -1.93 -2.23 11.06
C CYS A 423 -1.01 -3.36 10.58
N ASP A 424 -0.74 -4.33 11.45
CA ASP A 424 0.07 -5.54 11.25
C ASP A 424 1.55 -5.32 10.90
N SER A 425 1.88 -4.38 10.02
CA SER A 425 3.25 -3.98 9.70
C SER A 425 3.37 -2.52 9.21
N TYR A 426 4.60 -2.00 9.23
CA TYR A 426 4.97 -0.72 8.63
C TYR A 426 6.34 -0.82 7.94
N ASP A 427 6.40 -0.55 6.64
CA ASP A 427 7.66 -0.55 5.88
C ASP A 427 8.37 0.80 6.01
N LEU A 428 9.66 0.76 6.34
CA LEU A 428 10.46 1.99 6.51
C LEU A 428 10.61 2.78 5.19
N PRO A 429 10.24 4.07 5.15
CA PRO A 429 10.35 4.87 3.94
C PRO A 429 11.80 5.23 3.62
N SER A 430 12.06 5.62 2.37
CA SER A 430 13.38 6.12 1.95
C SER A 430 13.73 7.42 2.67
N LEU A 431 15.01 7.56 3.04
CA LEU A 431 15.58 8.78 3.61
C LEU A 431 16.43 9.53 2.58
N SER A 432 16.39 10.84 2.62
CA SER A 432 17.28 11.75 1.91
C SER A 432 18.63 11.92 2.63
N VAL A 433 18.60 11.97 3.97
CA VAL A 433 19.79 12.08 4.83
C VAL A 433 19.61 11.26 6.12
N GLY A 434 20.57 10.37 6.40
CA GLY A 434 20.62 9.52 7.61
C GLY A 434 20.27 8.06 7.36
N ASN A 435 20.43 7.23 8.39
CA ASN A 435 20.04 5.81 8.40
C ASN A 435 19.18 5.50 9.64
N TYR A 436 18.34 4.48 9.57
CA TYR A 436 17.51 4.04 10.69
C TYR A 436 18.29 3.14 11.66
N TYR A 437 18.12 3.39 12.95
CA TYR A 437 18.69 2.61 14.06
C TYR A 437 17.65 2.32 15.13
N THR A 438 17.82 1.19 15.82
CA THR A 438 16.97 0.82 16.97
C THR A 438 17.41 1.47 18.30
N GLY A 439 18.51 2.23 18.31
CA GLY A 439 19.02 2.95 19.48
C GLY A 439 19.56 4.32 19.10
N SER A 440 19.54 5.25 20.08
CA SER A 440 20.02 6.62 19.89
C SER A 440 21.53 6.70 19.66
N GLY A 441 21.99 7.80 19.08
CA GLY A 441 23.38 8.01 18.71
C GLY A 441 23.89 7.01 17.65
N GLY A 442 22.99 6.48 16.80
CA GLY A 442 23.34 5.46 15.81
C GLY A 442 23.71 4.10 16.41
N THR A 443 23.23 3.79 17.62
CA THR A 443 23.50 2.51 18.29
C THR A 443 22.42 1.45 17.99
N GLY A 444 22.65 0.21 18.41
CA GLY A 444 21.71 -0.89 18.16
C GLY A 444 21.83 -1.47 16.74
N THR A 445 20.71 -1.92 16.19
CA THR A 445 20.68 -2.55 14.85
C THR A 445 20.36 -1.49 13.80
N MET A 446 21.17 -1.41 12.74
CA MET A 446 20.86 -0.60 11.57
C MET A 446 19.82 -1.31 10.71
N LEU A 447 18.74 -0.60 10.35
CA LEU A 447 17.66 -1.13 9.53
C LEU A 447 17.71 -0.51 8.13
N SER A 448 17.54 -1.34 7.10
CA SER A 448 17.51 -0.86 5.71
C SER A 448 16.15 -0.27 5.36
N VAL A 449 16.12 0.66 4.41
CA VAL A 449 14.87 1.15 3.80
C VAL A 449 14.05 -0.05 3.29
N GLY A 450 12.74 0.00 3.49
CA GLY A 450 11.81 -1.07 3.14
C GLY A 450 11.73 -2.22 4.15
N THR A 451 12.45 -2.16 5.28
CA THR A 451 12.28 -3.17 6.35
C THR A 451 10.89 -3.05 6.98
N SER A 452 10.16 -4.16 7.07
CA SER A 452 8.84 -4.21 7.73
C SER A 452 8.98 -4.30 9.25
N ILE A 453 8.44 -3.31 9.95
CA ILE A 453 8.32 -3.28 11.41
C ILE A 453 6.98 -3.94 11.79
N ILE A 454 7.02 -5.01 12.60
CA ILE A 454 5.83 -5.81 12.98
C ILE A 454 5.45 -5.66 14.48
N GLY A 455 6.03 -4.68 15.17
CA GLY A 455 5.76 -4.41 16.59
C GLY A 455 6.11 -2.99 16.99
N ASN A 456 5.65 -2.56 18.17
CA ASN A 456 5.89 -1.21 18.66
C ASN A 456 7.38 -0.94 18.88
N LEU A 457 7.91 0.10 18.25
CA LEU A 457 9.34 0.41 18.29
C LEU A 457 9.57 1.93 18.13
N THR A 458 10.52 2.47 18.90
CA THR A 458 11.08 3.80 18.63
C THR A 458 12.32 3.64 17.77
N LEU A 459 12.36 4.36 16.66
CA LEU A 459 13.47 4.36 15.72
C LEU A 459 14.14 5.73 15.70
N TYR A 460 15.43 5.71 15.44
CA TYR A 460 16.28 6.89 15.36
C TYR A 460 16.79 7.01 13.93
N VAL A 461 16.60 8.18 13.32
CA VAL A 461 17.27 8.53 12.08
C VAL A 461 18.54 9.26 12.47
N TYR A 462 19.67 8.58 12.27
CA TYR A 462 20.97 9.08 12.65
C TYR A 462 21.79 9.41 11.40
N ALA A 463 22.21 10.65 11.28
CA ALA A 463 23.08 11.12 10.22
C ALA A 463 24.46 11.45 10.78
N VAL A 464 25.51 11.01 10.09
CA VAL A 464 26.91 11.25 10.48
C VAL A 464 27.68 11.84 9.32
N ASN A 465 28.41 12.93 9.59
CA ASN A 465 29.37 13.52 8.69
C ASN A 465 30.63 13.89 9.49
N GLY A 466 31.66 13.05 9.40
CA GLY A 466 32.84 13.17 10.26
C GLY A 466 32.51 12.91 11.73
N THR A 467 32.81 13.87 12.62
CA THR A 467 32.44 13.82 14.04
C THR A 467 31.09 14.45 14.34
N CYS A 468 30.45 15.10 13.36
CA CYS A 468 29.17 15.74 13.54
C CYS A 468 28.02 14.80 13.24
N THR A 469 27.05 14.84 14.14
CA THR A 469 25.92 13.94 14.14
C THR A 469 24.67 14.78 14.35
N ASP A 470 23.60 14.36 13.69
CA ASP A 470 22.27 14.85 13.97
C ASP A 470 21.35 13.64 14.05
N GLU A 471 20.35 13.76 14.90
CA GLU A 471 19.44 12.66 15.17
C GLU A 471 18.04 13.17 15.38
N ASN A 472 17.11 12.57 14.66
CA ASN A 472 15.70 12.65 14.96
C ASN A 472 15.21 11.27 15.38
N SER A 473 14.16 11.22 16.20
CA SER A 473 13.50 9.97 16.55
C SER A 473 12.02 10.04 16.25
N PHE A 474 11.44 8.88 15.95
CA PHE A 474 10.02 8.72 15.75
C PHE A 474 9.57 7.35 16.26
N THR A 475 8.29 7.26 16.62
CA THR A 475 7.68 6.03 17.12
C THR A 475 6.82 5.38 16.05
N VAL A 476 7.02 4.08 15.84
CA VAL A 476 6.12 3.21 15.07
C VAL A 476 5.25 2.44 16.05
N THR A 477 3.94 2.62 15.97
CA THR A 477 2.95 1.84 16.72
C THR A 477 2.25 0.88 15.76
N ILE A 478 2.40 -0.43 16.00
CA ILE A 478 1.75 -1.48 15.23
C ILE A 478 0.60 -2.06 16.05
N ASN A 479 -0.62 -1.87 15.57
CA ASN A 479 -1.80 -2.55 16.09
C ASN A 479 -2.05 -3.81 15.27
N THR A 480 -2.40 -4.91 15.92
CA THR A 480 -2.85 -6.11 15.21
C THR A 480 -4.28 -5.89 14.73
N THR A 481 -4.54 -6.17 13.46
CA THR A 481 -5.90 -6.15 12.91
C THR A 481 -6.73 -7.21 13.65
N PRO A 482 -7.84 -6.83 14.31
CA PRO A 482 -8.72 -7.80 14.94
C PRO A 482 -9.35 -8.67 13.83
N THR A 483 -9.74 -9.92 14.13
CA THR A 483 -10.48 -10.74 13.18
C THR A 483 -11.92 -10.82 13.64
N ALA A 484 -12.83 -10.14 12.94
CA ALA A 484 -14.25 -10.14 13.28
C ALA A 484 -14.83 -11.55 13.09
N ASP A 485 -15.68 -12.00 14.01
CA ASP A 485 -16.40 -13.26 13.83
C ASP A 485 -17.23 -13.25 12.52
N ALA A 486 -17.36 -14.40 11.86
CA ALA A 486 -18.10 -14.55 10.61
C ALA A 486 -19.30 -15.51 10.76
N PRO A 487 -20.44 -15.06 11.31
CA PRO A 487 -21.67 -15.84 11.34
C PRO A 487 -22.12 -16.22 9.92
N SER A 488 -22.79 -17.37 9.78
CA SER A 488 -23.40 -17.78 8.51
C SER A 488 -24.80 -17.18 8.34
N ASP A 489 -25.24 -17.03 7.09
CA ASP A 489 -26.61 -16.64 6.77
C ASP A 489 -27.63 -17.58 7.42
N VAL A 490 -28.72 -17.01 7.94
CA VAL A 490 -29.74 -17.75 8.69
C VAL A 490 -31.15 -17.42 8.20
N THR A 491 -32.01 -18.44 8.19
CA THR A 491 -33.45 -18.30 7.96
C THR A 491 -34.21 -18.80 9.18
N ALA A 492 -35.11 -17.99 9.74
CA ALA A 492 -35.89 -18.30 10.93
C ALA A 492 -37.37 -17.90 10.78
N CYS A 493 -38.22 -18.41 11.67
CA CYS A 493 -39.64 -18.10 11.72
C CYS A 493 -39.90 -17.05 12.81
N ASP A 494 -40.61 -15.97 12.45
CA ASP A 494 -41.07 -14.85 13.30
C ASP A 494 -39.97 -14.00 13.96
N SER A 495 -38.92 -14.62 14.51
CA SER A 495 -37.76 -13.93 15.07
C SER A 495 -36.49 -14.79 15.09
N TYR A 496 -35.33 -14.13 15.12
CA TYR A 496 -34.02 -14.75 15.33
C TYR A 496 -33.23 -13.99 16.40
N ASP A 497 -32.79 -14.68 17.46
CA ASP A 497 -31.96 -14.07 18.50
C ASP A 497 -30.48 -14.13 18.13
N LEU A 498 -29.79 -12.98 18.23
CA LEU A 498 -28.38 -12.88 17.87
C LEU A 498 -27.48 -13.70 18.80
N PRO A 499 -26.62 -14.61 18.28
CA PRO A 499 -25.74 -15.43 19.10
C PRO A 499 -24.59 -14.59 19.68
N SER A 500 -23.93 -15.08 20.73
CA SER A 500 -22.74 -14.45 21.29
C SER A 500 -21.56 -14.47 20.32
N LEU A 501 -20.80 -13.37 20.28
CA LEU A 501 -19.57 -13.25 19.50
C LEU A 501 -18.33 -13.35 20.40
N THR A 502 -17.23 -13.89 19.87
CA THR A 502 -15.91 -13.86 20.50
C THR A 502 -15.12 -12.59 20.18
N VAL A 503 -15.21 -12.10 18.93
CA VAL A 503 -14.57 -10.84 18.50
C VAL A 503 -15.52 -10.03 17.62
N GLY A 504 -15.72 -8.77 17.96
CA GLY A 504 -16.59 -7.81 17.25
C GLY A 504 -17.96 -7.61 17.88
N ASN A 505 -18.72 -6.68 17.31
CA ASN A 505 -20.11 -6.37 17.71
C ASN A 505 -21.02 -6.32 16.47
N TYR A 506 -22.32 -6.56 16.67
CA TYR A 506 -23.31 -6.49 15.60
C TYR A 506 -23.75 -5.05 15.30
N TYR A 507 -23.83 -4.72 14.01
CA TYR A 507 -24.30 -3.44 13.49
C TYR A 507 -25.26 -3.62 12.32
N THR A 508 -26.13 -2.64 12.13
CA THR A 508 -27.06 -2.59 10.99
C THR A 508 -26.47 -1.94 9.73
N GLY A 509 -25.21 -1.49 9.76
CA GLY A 509 -24.51 -0.88 8.64
C GLY A 509 -23.01 -1.21 8.63
N THR A 510 -22.39 -1.10 7.45
CA THR A 510 -20.96 -1.37 7.21
C THR A 510 -20.05 -0.41 7.98
N GLY A 511 -18.84 -0.86 8.30
CA GLY A 511 -17.83 -0.09 9.02
C GLY A 511 -18.25 0.29 10.44
N GLY A 512 -19.05 -0.57 11.10
CA GLY A 512 -19.57 -0.30 12.45
C GLY A 512 -20.57 0.87 12.51
N THR A 513 -21.23 1.20 11.40
CA THR A 513 -22.21 2.29 11.34
C THR A 513 -23.65 1.79 11.59
N GLY A 514 -24.59 2.71 11.78
CA GLY A 514 -25.98 2.38 12.10
C GLY A 514 -26.18 2.06 13.58
N SER A 515 -27.15 1.21 13.90
CA SER A 515 -27.48 0.83 15.27
C SER A 515 -26.65 -0.37 15.71
N MET A 516 -25.98 -0.26 16.84
CA MET A 516 -25.33 -1.39 17.51
C MET A 516 -26.39 -2.28 18.16
N LEU A 517 -26.32 -3.59 17.94
CA LEU A 517 -27.25 -4.57 18.51
C LEU A 517 -26.55 -5.41 19.57
N SER A 518 -27.21 -5.63 20.70
CA SER A 518 -26.68 -6.48 21.78
C SER A 518 -26.83 -7.96 21.44
N VAL A 519 -25.93 -8.79 21.96
CA VAL A 519 -26.10 -10.25 21.98
C VAL A 519 -27.48 -10.59 22.60
N GLY A 520 -28.19 -11.53 21.96
CA GLY A 520 -29.54 -11.93 22.34
C GLY A 520 -30.66 -10.98 21.88
N ALA A 521 -30.36 -9.92 21.13
CA ALA A 521 -31.41 -9.11 20.51
C ALA A 521 -32.16 -9.90 19.44
N SER A 522 -33.50 -9.81 19.44
CA SER A 522 -34.35 -10.49 18.47
C SER A 522 -34.51 -9.68 17.19
N ILE A 523 -34.14 -10.28 16.06
CA ILE A 523 -34.38 -9.74 14.72
C ILE A 523 -35.72 -10.27 14.22
N THR A 524 -36.65 -9.38 13.87
CA THR A 524 -38.03 -9.71 13.46
C THR A 524 -38.34 -9.39 11.99
N ALA A 525 -37.35 -8.91 11.23
CA ALA A 525 -37.50 -8.59 9.82
C ALA A 525 -36.23 -8.94 9.04
N ASN A 526 -36.37 -9.12 7.72
CA ASN A 526 -35.24 -9.39 6.83
C ASN A 526 -34.24 -8.24 6.87
N GLN A 527 -32.98 -8.54 7.22
CA GLN A 527 -31.90 -7.56 7.17
C GLN A 527 -30.53 -8.24 7.08
N THR A 528 -29.57 -7.52 6.50
CA THR A 528 -28.15 -7.87 6.59
C THR A 528 -27.56 -7.21 7.83
N LEU A 529 -26.79 -7.99 8.58
CA LEU A 529 -26.06 -7.53 9.75
C LEU A 529 -24.56 -7.64 9.51
N TYR A 530 -23.83 -6.74 10.17
CA TYR A 530 -22.37 -6.65 10.07
C TYR A 530 -21.78 -6.94 11.44
N VAL A 531 -20.76 -7.80 11.49
CA VAL A 531 -19.92 -7.98 12.67
C VAL A 531 -18.67 -7.15 12.44
N TYR A 532 -18.52 -6.09 13.22
CA TYR A 532 -17.41 -5.15 13.09
C TYR A 532 -16.54 -5.20 14.35
N ALA A 533 -15.22 -5.33 14.15
CA ALA A 533 -14.23 -5.32 15.22
C ALA A 533 -13.19 -4.23 14.96
N GLU A 534 -12.76 -3.53 16.02
CA GLU A 534 -11.73 -2.49 15.94
C GLU A 534 -10.68 -2.63 17.06
N ASN A 535 -9.44 -2.30 16.73
CA ASN A 535 -8.33 -2.16 17.66
C ASN A 535 -7.51 -0.92 17.27
N GLY A 536 -7.84 0.24 17.86
CA GLY A 536 -7.31 1.52 17.41
C GLY A 536 -7.86 1.89 16.03
N THR A 537 -6.98 2.06 15.05
CA THR A 537 -7.35 2.35 13.65
C THR A 537 -7.53 1.10 12.79
N CYS A 538 -7.24 -0.08 13.32
CA CYS A 538 -7.29 -1.34 12.57
C CYS A 538 -8.64 -2.01 12.76
N THR A 539 -9.26 -2.39 11.64
CA THR A 539 -10.66 -2.81 11.62
C THR A 539 -10.81 -4.04 10.74
N ASP A 540 -11.73 -4.92 11.10
CA ASP A 540 -12.17 -6.03 10.26
C ASP A 540 -13.69 -6.16 10.35
N GLU A 541 -14.31 -6.64 9.27
CA GLU A 541 -15.75 -6.74 9.16
C GLU A 541 -16.18 -7.96 8.36
N ASN A 542 -17.17 -8.67 8.88
CA ASN A 542 -17.92 -9.70 8.16
C ASN A 542 -19.40 -9.35 8.14
N SER A 543 -20.16 -9.88 7.18
CA SER A 543 -21.61 -9.68 7.10
C SER A 543 -22.34 -10.99 6.91
N PHE A 544 -23.56 -11.06 7.43
CA PHE A 544 -24.47 -12.19 7.21
C PHE A 544 -25.92 -11.70 7.07
N ALA A 545 -26.72 -12.44 6.33
CA ALA A 545 -28.13 -12.17 6.13
C ALA A 545 -29.00 -12.92 7.15
N VAL A 546 -29.91 -12.20 7.79
CA VAL A 546 -31.00 -12.77 8.59
C VAL A 546 -32.28 -12.68 7.78
N THR A 547 -32.86 -13.82 7.43
CA THR A 547 -34.16 -13.92 6.75
C THR A 547 -35.22 -14.40 7.75
N ILE A 548 -36.19 -13.55 8.05
CA ILE A 548 -37.34 -13.84 8.89
C ILE A 548 -38.57 -14.07 8.02
N ASN A 549 -39.06 -15.31 8.02
CA ASN A 549 -40.35 -15.63 7.44
C ASN A 549 -41.41 -15.53 8.53
N THR A 550 -42.52 -14.85 8.25
CA THR A 550 -43.67 -14.86 9.15
C THR A 550 -44.35 -16.21 9.06
N THR A 551 -44.60 -16.84 10.21
CA THR A 551 -45.41 -18.07 10.28
C THR A 551 -46.80 -17.76 9.75
N PRO A 552 -47.26 -18.44 8.68
CA PRO A 552 -48.60 -18.22 8.17
C PRO A 552 -49.60 -18.69 9.23
N THR A 553 -50.74 -18.04 9.39
CA THR A 553 -51.80 -18.54 10.29
C THR A 553 -52.78 -19.33 9.45
N ALA A 554 -52.83 -20.65 9.61
CA ALA A 554 -53.77 -21.49 8.88
C ALA A 554 -55.20 -21.13 9.29
N ASP A 555 -56.12 -21.05 8.32
CA ASP A 555 -57.54 -20.87 8.63
C ASP A 555 -58.04 -22.01 9.54
N ALA A 556 -58.94 -21.70 10.46
CA ALA A 556 -59.53 -22.65 11.41
C ALA A 556 -61.04 -22.79 11.19
N PRO A 557 -61.50 -23.58 10.20
CA PRO A 557 -62.91 -23.94 10.09
C PRO A 557 -63.40 -24.62 11.36
N SER A 558 -64.66 -24.39 11.74
CA SER A 558 -65.29 -25.11 12.85
C SER A 558 -65.76 -26.49 12.41
N ASP A 559 -65.84 -27.42 13.35
CA ASP A 559 -66.49 -28.72 13.13
C ASP A 559 -67.93 -28.51 12.62
N VAL A 560 -68.35 -29.36 11.68
CA VAL A 560 -69.65 -29.23 11.02
C VAL A 560 -70.37 -30.57 11.00
N THR A 561 -71.70 -30.51 11.16
CA THR A 561 -72.59 -31.65 11.00
C THR A 561 -73.65 -31.29 9.97
N GLU A 562 -73.68 -31.99 8.83
CA GLU A 562 -74.62 -31.75 7.72
C GLU A 562 -75.31 -33.04 7.30
N CYS A 563 -76.42 -32.91 6.57
CA CYS A 563 -77.13 -34.02 5.96
C CYS A 563 -76.67 -34.20 4.51
N ASP A 564 -76.48 -35.46 4.08
CA ASP A 564 -76.10 -35.86 2.70
C ASP A 564 -74.69 -35.45 2.24
N SER A 565 -74.35 -34.14 2.26
CA SER A 565 -73.00 -33.68 1.92
C SER A 565 -72.67 -32.30 2.50
N TYR A 566 -71.37 -32.01 2.65
CA TYR A 566 -70.85 -30.70 3.03
C TYR A 566 -69.87 -30.18 1.97
N VAL A 567 -70.09 -28.96 1.47
CA VAL A 567 -69.19 -28.32 0.50
C VAL A 567 -68.10 -27.55 1.23
N LEU A 568 -66.84 -27.86 0.96
CA LEU A 568 -65.73 -27.19 1.63
C LEU A 568 -65.69 -25.69 1.29
N PRO A 569 -65.68 -24.80 2.31
CA PRO A 569 -65.66 -23.37 2.09
C PRO A 569 -64.33 -22.90 1.49
N SER A 570 -64.29 -21.66 1.01
CA SER A 570 -63.03 -21.04 0.58
C SER A 570 -62.15 -20.70 1.79
N LEU A 571 -60.85 -20.94 1.67
CA LEU A 571 -59.84 -20.54 2.66
C LEU A 571 -59.14 -19.25 2.25
N THR A 572 -58.80 -18.39 3.22
CA THR A 572 -57.93 -17.23 3.06
C THR A 572 -56.45 -17.59 3.17
N VAL A 573 -56.08 -18.49 4.08
CA VAL A 573 -54.70 -18.98 4.28
C VAL A 573 -54.69 -20.49 4.54
N GLY A 574 -53.92 -21.23 3.73
CA GLY A 574 -53.77 -22.68 3.82
C GLY A 574 -54.54 -23.47 2.76
N ASN A 575 -54.32 -24.78 2.72
CA ASN A 575 -55.06 -25.71 1.85
C ASN A 575 -55.60 -26.88 2.67
N TYR A 576 -56.68 -27.52 2.20
CA TYR A 576 -57.24 -28.72 2.85
C TYR A 576 -56.44 -29.98 2.51
N TYR A 577 -56.22 -30.82 3.52
CA TYR A 577 -55.55 -32.11 3.42
C TYR A 577 -56.28 -33.19 4.23
N THR A 578 -56.12 -34.44 3.81
CA THR A 578 -56.64 -35.60 4.54
C THR A 578 -55.71 -36.09 5.67
N GLY A 579 -54.53 -35.47 5.85
CA GLY A 579 -53.56 -35.84 6.88
C GLY A 579 -52.81 -34.63 7.44
N SER A 580 -52.32 -34.76 8.67
CA SER A 580 -51.61 -33.69 9.38
C SER A 580 -50.25 -33.36 8.76
N GLY A 581 -49.75 -32.16 9.02
CA GLY A 581 -48.51 -31.62 8.44
C GLY A 581 -48.56 -31.46 6.92
N GLY A 582 -49.74 -31.28 6.35
CA GLY A 582 -49.94 -31.19 4.89
C GLY A 582 -49.72 -32.52 4.16
N THR A 583 -49.88 -33.65 4.84
CA THR A 583 -49.73 -35.00 4.26
C THR A 583 -51.06 -35.55 3.74
N GLY A 584 -51.03 -36.69 3.04
CA GLY A 584 -52.22 -37.27 2.41
C GLY A 584 -52.60 -36.59 1.09
N SER A 585 -53.90 -36.57 0.76
CA SER A 585 -54.39 -35.95 -0.47
C SER A 585 -54.84 -34.52 -0.20
N MET A 586 -54.39 -33.59 -1.05
CA MET A 586 -54.90 -32.22 -1.05
C MET A 586 -56.32 -32.21 -1.64
N ILE A 587 -57.25 -31.52 -0.98
CA ILE A 587 -58.65 -31.39 -1.43
C ILE A 587 -58.90 -29.94 -1.84
N SER A 588 -59.52 -29.76 -3.01
CA SER A 588 -59.83 -28.43 -3.53
C SER A 588 -61.03 -27.81 -2.80
N VAL A 589 -60.99 -26.50 -2.57
CA VAL A 589 -62.16 -25.72 -2.12
C VAL A 589 -63.37 -25.99 -3.03
N GLY A 590 -64.57 -26.04 -2.45
CA GLY A 590 -65.80 -26.37 -3.17
C GLY A 590 -66.04 -27.86 -3.42
N THR A 591 -65.15 -28.75 -2.97
CA THR A 591 -65.40 -30.20 -3.03
C THR A 591 -66.46 -30.61 -2.01
N SER A 592 -67.43 -31.44 -2.42
CA SER A 592 -68.41 -32.04 -1.53
C SER A 592 -67.83 -33.24 -0.78
N VAL A 593 -67.80 -33.16 0.54
CA VAL A 593 -67.49 -34.27 1.45
C VAL A 593 -68.79 -35.02 1.74
N THR A 594 -68.85 -36.31 1.46
CA THR A 594 -70.06 -37.16 1.58
C THR A 594 -69.94 -38.24 2.66
N ALA A 595 -68.85 -38.23 3.43
CA ALA A 595 -68.59 -39.22 4.49
C ALA A 595 -67.86 -38.56 5.66
N ASN A 596 -67.96 -39.16 6.84
CA ASN A 596 -67.32 -38.64 8.05
C ASN A 596 -65.79 -38.68 7.90
N GLN A 597 -65.14 -37.54 8.09
CA GLN A 597 -63.67 -37.45 8.07
C GLN A 597 -63.18 -36.19 8.79
N THR A 598 -61.98 -36.29 9.36
CA THR A 598 -61.21 -35.13 9.84
C THR A 598 -60.42 -34.55 8.67
N LEU A 599 -60.44 -33.23 8.55
CA LEU A 599 -59.68 -32.48 7.56
C LEU A 599 -58.71 -31.52 8.23
N TYR A 600 -57.56 -31.32 7.60
CA TYR A 600 -56.50 -30.44 8.08
C TYR A 600 -56.37 -29.25 7.14
N VAL A 601 -56.28 -28.04 7.68
CA VAL A 601 -55.87 -26.85 6.95
C VAL A 601 -54.41 -26.60 7.26
N TYR A 602 -53.55 -26.76 6.25
CA TYR A 602 -52.11 -26.62 6.39
C TYR A 602 -51.61 -25.42 5.57
N ALA A 603 -50.88 -24.52 6.22
CA ALA A 603 -50.28 -23.34 5.59
C ALA A 603 -48.75 -23.37 5.73
N VAL A 604 -48.04 -22.97 4.67
CA VAL A 604 -46.57 -22.96 4.63
C VAL A 604 -46.04 -21.69 3.97
N ASN A 605 -45.02 -21.08 4.58
CA ASN A 605 -44.25 -19.96 4.05
C ASN A 605 -42.76 -20.21 4.30
N GLY A 606 -42.05 -20.71 3.29
CA GLY A 606 -40.68 -21.21 3.46
C GLY A 606 -40.66 -22.46 4.35
N THR A 607 -39.95 -22.40 5.47
CA THR A 607 -39.91 -23.47 6.49
C THR A 607 -40.93 -23.28 7.60
N CYS A 608 -41.67 -22.16 7.62
CA CYS A 608 -42.61 -21.84 8.69
C CYS A 608 -44.00 -22.36 8.32
N THR A 609 -44.61 -23.07 9.26
CA THR A 609 -45.82 -23.85 9.01
C THR A 609 -46.80 -23.68 10.15
N ASP A 610 -48.08 -23.67 9.85
CA ASP A 610 -49.16 -23.72 10.83
C ASP A 610 -50.27 -24.64 10.34
N GLU A 611 -51.01 -25.22 11.28
CA GLU A 611 -52.04 -26.20 10.99
C GLU A 611 -53.20 -26.09 11.97
N ASN A 612 -54.42 -26.19 11.42
CA ASN A 612 -55.64 -26.45 12.18
C ASN A 612 -56.33 -27.69 11.61
N SER A 613 -57.16 -28.35 12.41
CA SER A 613 -58.00 -29.46 11.95
C SER A 613 -59.44 -29.26 12.39
N PHE A 614 -60.38 -29.83 11.63
CA PHE A 614 -61.80 -29.84 11.95
C PHE A 614 -62.45 -31.13 11.45
N ASP A 615 -63.54 -31.51 12.11
CA ASP A 615 -64.31 -32.71 11.78
C ASP A 615 -65.53 -32.37 10.92
N VAL A 616 -65.68 -33.12 9.82
CA VAL A 616 -66.90 -33.11 8.99
C VAL A 616 -67.68 -34.38 9.32
N THR A 617 -68.89 -34.21 9.87
CA THR A 617 -69.83 -35.30 10.13
C THR A 617 -71.00 -35.20 9.15
N ILE A 618 -71.22 -36.25 8.35
CA ILE A 618 -72.31 -36.36 7.39
C ILE A 618 -73.34 -37.37 7.89
N ASN A 619 -74.50 -36.88 8.29
CA ASN A 619 -75.65 -37.70 8.67
C ASN A 619 -76.43 -38.11 7.42
N GLN A 620 -76.87 -39.37 7.39
CA GLN A 620 -77.71 -39.87 6.29
C GLN A 620 -79.15 -39.36 6.46
N LEU A 621 -79.82 -39.03 5.35
CA LEU A 621 -81.24 -38.68 5.35
C LEU A 621 -82.10 -39.89 5.80
N PRO A 622 -83.21 -39.67 6.52
CA PRO A 622 -84.12 -40.76 6.92
C PRO A 622 -84.77 -41.42 5.69
N ASP A 623 -85.00 -42.73 5.74
CA ASP A 623 -85.77 -43.43 4.70
C ASP A 623 -87.26 -43.00 4.74
N ILE A 624 -87.67 -42.19 3.76
CA ILE A 624 -89.01 -41.61 3.67
C ILE A 624 -90.07 -42.53 3.03
N SER A 625 -89.79 -43.82 2.84
CA SER A 625 -90.76 -44.73 2.23
C SER A 625 -91.95 -45.04 3.16
N THR A 626 -93.14 -45.22 2.57
CA THR A 626 -94.40 -45.49 3.27
C THR A 626 -95.12 -46.72 2.72
N THR A 627 -95.94 -47.37 3.55
CA THR A 627 -96.82 -48.50 3.19
C THR A 627 -98.28 -48.18 3.53
N LEU A 628 -99.25 -48.76 2.82
CA LEU A 628 -100.69 -48.51 3.00
C LEU A 628 -101.44 -49.82 3.29
N SER A 629 -102.26 -49.84 4.34
CA SER A 629 -103.14 -50.96 4.70
C SER A 629 -104.49 -50.44 5.16
N GLY A 630 -105.53 -50.62 4.34
CA GLY A 630 -106.84 -50.02 4.57
C GLY A 630 -106.76 -48.50 4.52
N GLU A 631 -107.15 -47.85 5.61
CA GLU A 631 -107.10 -46.39 5.78
C GLU A 631 -105.85 -45.91 6.54
N THR A 632 -104.94 -46.84 6.88
CA THR A 632 -103.73 -46.57 7.66
C THR A 632 -102.47 -46.53 6.79
N ILE A 633 -101.76 -45.41 6.79
CA ILE A 633 -100.44 -45.24 6.18
C ILE A 633 -99.37 -45.43 7.26
N SER A 634 -98.28 -46.15 6.96
CA SER A 634 -97.19 -46.44 7.90
C SER A 634 -95.83 -46.08 7.29
N ALA A 635 -95.01 -45.31 8.01
CA ALA A 635 -93.63 -45.02 7.63
C ALA A 635 -92.73 -46.24 7.84
N VAL A 636 -91.84 -46.55 6.88
CA VAL A 636 -90.96 -47.74 6.93
C VAL A 636 -89.79 -47.55 7.88
N ASN A 637 -89.16 -46.37 7.91
CA ASN A 637 -88.03 -46.10 8.78
C ASN A 637 -88.44 -46.26 10.25
N THR A 638 -87.76 -47.15 10.97
CA THR A 638 -87.95 -47.39 12.41
C THR A 638 -86.88 -46.65 13.19
N GLY A 639 -87.17 -45.47 13.72
CA GLY A 639 -86.19 -44.71 14.53
C GLY A 639 -86.30 -43.20 14.41
N ALA A 640 -86.96 -42.71 13.35
CA ALA A 640 -87.27 -41.31 13.18
C ALA A 640 -88.38 -40.83 14.13
N THR A 641 -88.47 -39.52 14.30
CA THR A 641 -89.69 -38.85 14.75
C THR A 641 -90.57 -38.54 13.54
N TYR A 642 -91.90 -38.64 13.69
CA TYR A 642 -92.85 -38.52 12.59
C TYR A 642 -93.78 -37.33 12.80
N GLN A 643 -94.14 -36.66 11.72
CA GLN A 643 -95.22 -35.69 11.70
C GLN A 643 -96.03 -35.88 10.41
N TRP A 644 -97.30 -36.26 10.54
CA TRP A 644 -98.18 -36.42 9.38
C TRP A 644 -98.68 -35.08 8.87
N LEU A 645 -98.75 -34.97 7.55
CA LEU A 645 -99.05 -33.76 6.79
C LEU A 645 -100.23 -34.03 5.84
N ASP A 646 -101.10 -33.04 5.71
CA ASP A 646 -102.19 -33.02 4.73
C ASP A 646 -101.68 -32.34 3.45
N CYS A 647 -101.45 -33.15 2.41
CA CYS A 647 -100.93 -32.67 1.14
C CYS A 647 -101.95 -31.85 0.35
N ASN A 648 -103.25 -32.07 0.55
CA ASN A 648 -104.28 -31.27 -0.12
C ASN A 648 -104.30 -29.83 0.38
N ASN A 649 -103.75 -29.58 1.56
CA ASN A 649 -103.64 -28.26 2.16
C ASN A 649 -102.18 -27.79 2.27
N ASN A 650 -101.42 -27.92 1.18
CA ASN A 650 -100.04 -27.44 1.05
C ASN A 650 -99.12 -28.01 2.15
N ASN A 651 -99.24 -29.33 2.39
CA ASN A 651 -98.51 -30.08 3.41
C ASN A 651 -98.72 -29.53 4.83
N SER A 652 -99.93 -29.07 5.16
CA SER A 652 -100.20 -28.55 6.50
C SER A 652 -100.11 -29.65 7.55
N VAL A 653 -99.50 -29.33 8.69
CA VAL A 653 -99.35 -30.25 9.83
C VAL A 653 -100.70 -30.74 10.33
N ILE A 654 -100.84 -32.07 10.42
CA ILE A 654 -101.99 -32.70 11.07
C ILE A 654 -101.69 -32.77 12.57
N THR A 655 -102.30 -31.85 13.31
CA THR A 655 -102.01 -31.66 14.74
C THR A 655 -102.23 -32.95 15.54
N GLY A 656 -101.19 -33.42 16.24
CA GLY A 656 -101.25 -34.56 17.14
C GLY A 656 -100.91 -35.91 16.51
N GLU A 657 -100.78 -35.97 15.18
CA GLU A 657 -100.48 -37.19 14.45
C GLU A 657 -98.95 -37.34 14.27
N THR A 658 -98.30 -37.90 15.29
CA THR A 658 -96.83 -38.09 15.33
C THR A 658 -96.41 -39.55 15.49
N SER A 659 -97.35 -40.47 15.34
CA SER A 659 -97.06 -41.91 15.39
C SER A 659 -96.44 -42.36 14.06
N GLN A 660 -95.71 -43.47 14.08
CA GLN A 660 -95.17 -44.09 12.85
C GLN A 660 -96.28 -44.42 11.83
N THR A 661 -97.51 -44.57 12.30
CA THR A 661 -98.70 -44.82 11.48
C THR A 661 -99.73 -43.71 11.66
N PHE A 662 -100.50 -43.44 10.59
CA PHE A 662 -101.62 -42.50 10.59
C PHE A 662 -102.82 -43.14 9.92
N THR A 663 -103.98 -43.07 10.56
CA THR A 663 -105.24 -43.57 10.00
C THR A 663 -106.12 -42.39 9.64
N ALA A 664 -106.34 -42.19 8.34
CA ALA A 664 -107.12 -41.06 7.87
C ALA A 664 -108.62 -41.27 8.14
N THR A 665 -109.28 -40.27 8.73
CA THR A 665 -110.72 -40.28 9.02
C THR A 665 -111.55 -39.56 7.96
N MET A 666 -110.88 -38.95 6.98
CA MET A 666 -111.47 -38.24 5.86
C MET A 666 -110.71 -38.60 4.58
N ASN A 667 -111.32 -38.33 3.42
CA ASN A 667 -110.63 -38.52 2.15
C ASN A 667 -109.61 -37.41 1.94
N GLY A 668 -108.42 -37.78 1.47
CA GLY A 668 -107.34 -36.84 1.23
C GLY A 668 -106.02 -37.54 0.90
N ASP A 669 -105.01 -36.74 0.57
CA ASP A 669 -103.63 -37.14 0.29
C ASP A 669 -102.77 -36.76 1.49
N TYR A 670 -102.06 -37.73 2.04
CA TYR A 670 -101.29 -37.56 3.28
C TYR A 670 -99.83 -37.97 3.09
N ALA A 671 -98.91 -37.21 3.67
CA ALA A 671 -97.48 -37.52 3.71
C ALA A 671 -96.98 -37.54 5.16
N VAL A 672 -95.81 -38.10 5.39
CA VAL A 672 -95.13 -38.06 6.69
C VAL A 672 -93.79 -37.36 6.53
N GLU A 673 -93.55 -36.36 7.36
CA GLU A 673 -92.24 -35.79 7.59
C GLU A 673 -91.52 -36.63 8.64
N LEU A 674 -90.32 -37.11 8.31
CA LEU A 674 -89.47 -37.89 9.19
C LEU A 674 -88.24 -37.07 9.58
N THR A 675 -87.93 -37.04 10.87
CA THR A 675 -86.66 -36.49 11.38
C THR A 675 -85.85 -37.56 12.11
N GLU A 676 -84.63 -37.84 11.64
CA GLU A 676 -83.69 -38.78 12.26
C GLU A 676 -82.27 -38.19 12.26
N ASN A 677 -81.54 -38.31 13.38
CA ASN A 677 -80.18 -37.76 13.55
C ASN A 677 -80.04 -36.26 13.16
N GLY A 678 -81.10 -35.47 13.37
CA GLY A 678 -81.13 -34.04 13.02
C GLY A 678 -81.45 -33.73 11.55
N CYS A 679 -81.58 -34.75 10.70
CA CYS A 679 -81.96 -34.62 9.30
C CYS A 679 -83.46 -34.85 9.12
N THR A 680 -84.14 -33.97 8.39
CA THR A 680 -85.59 -34.05 8.13
C THR A 680 -85.86 -34.19 6.64
N ASP A 681 -86.71 -35.12 6.26
CA ASP A 681 -87.17 -35.31 4.89
C ASP A 681 -88.64 -35.76 4.87
N THR A 682 -89.35 -35.53 3.77
CA THR A 682 -90.81 -35.75 3.68
C THR A 682 -91.13 -36.80 2.63
N SER A 683 -91.96 -37.78 2.99
CA SER A 683 -92.45 -38.79 2.07
C SER A 683 -93.27 -38.17 0.92
N ILE A 684 -93.43 -38.93 -0.15
CA ILE A 684 -94.47 -38.63 -1.14
C ILE A 684 -95.86 -38.72 -0.50
N CYS A 685 -96.86 -38.07 -1.12
CA CYS A 685 -98.24 -38.10 -0.67
C CYS A 685 -98.95 -39.40 -1.06
N VAL A 686 -99.76 -39.94 -0.14
CA VAL A 686 -100.55 -41.18 -0.30
C VAL A 686 -102.03 -40.86 -0.19
N ALA A 687 -102.82 -41.24 -1.19
CA ALA A 687 -104.26 -40.96 -1.29
C ALA A 687 -105.14 -41.94 -0.48
N ILE A 688 -106.14 -41.42 0.25
CA ILE A 688 -107.18 -42.18 0.98
C ILE A 688 -108.59 -41.74 0.52
N ALA A 689 -109.50 -42.70 0.25
CA ALA A 689 -110.89 -42.43 -0.13
C ALA A 689 -111.90 -43.45 0.45
N THR A 690 -113.00 -42.99 1.07
CA THR A 690 -113.99 -43.75 1.88
C THR A 690 -115.42 -43.80 1.30
N VAL A 691 -115.70 -43.18 0.15
CA VAL A 691 -116.94 -43.43 -0.62
C VAL A 691 -116.62 -43.54 -2.10
N GLY A 692 -116.41 -44.78 -2.52
CA GLY A 692 -116.27 -45.19 -3.91
C GLY A 692 -117.08 -46.46 -4.12
N ILE A 693 -117.88 -46.46 -5.18
CA ILE A 693 -118.60 -47.62 -5.70
C ILE A 693 -117.64 -48.82 -5.72
N GLU A 694 -117.98 -49.90 -5.03
CA GLU A 694 -117.36 -51.19 -5.29
C GLU A 694 -117.66 -51.55 -6.75
N GLU A 695 -116.65 -51.38 -7.60
CA GLU A 695 -116.44 -52.32 -8.70
C GLU A 695 -116.22 -53.69 -8.05
N ASN A 696 -117.36 -54.36 -7.88
CA ASN A 696 -117.47 -55.76 -7.56
C ASN A 696 -116.52 -56.52 -8.50
N SER A 697 -115.41 -57.05 -7.97
CA SER A 697 -114.63 -58.05 -8.68
C SER A 697 -115.48 -59.31 -8.71
N PHE A 698 -116.28 -59.40 -9.77
CA PHE A 698 -117.20 -60.48 -10.12
C PHE A 698 -116.47 -61.80 -10.47
N GLY A 699 -115.85 -62.43 -9.48
CA GLY A 699 -115.35 -63.80 -9.51
C GLY A 699 -114.87 -64.13 -8.10
N ASP A 700 -115.54 -64.99 -7.34
CA ASP A 700 -115.66 -66.41 -7.66
C ASP A 700 -116.98 -67.06 -7.20
N GLU A 701 -118.00 -66.29 -6.79
CA GLU A 701 -119.20 -66.90 -6.16
C GLU A 701 -120.26 -67.41 -7.14
N PHE A 702 -120.34 -66.93 -8.39
CA PHE A 702 -121.14 -67.57 -9.46
C PHE A 702 -120.73 -67.21 -10.88
N VAL A 703 -120.96 -68.12 -11.82
CA VAL A 703 -120.64 -67.97 -13.25
C VAL A 703 -121.93 -67.93 -14.08
N VAL A 704 -122.00 -67.06 -15.07
CA VAL A 704 -123.12 -67.02 -16.04
C VAL A 704 -122.61 -67.34 -17.43
N TYR A 705 -123.14 -68.39 -18.06
CA TYR A 705 -122.67 -68.86 -19.36
C TYR A 705 -123.80 -69.46 -20.24
N PRO A 706 -123.82 -69.19 -21.56
CA PRO A 706 -122.97 -68.23 -22.26
C PRO A 706 -123.38 -66.79 -21.93
N ASN A 707 -122.39 -65.90 -21.84
CA ASN A 707 -122.59 -64.45 -21.72
C ASN A 707 -121.49 -63.76 -22.56
N PRO A 708 -121.79 -63.20 -23.73
CA PRO A 708 -123.13 -62.93 -24.28
C PRO A 708 -123.95 -64.19 -24.63
N THR A 709 -125.28 -64.06 -24.65
CA THR A 709 -126.26 -65.13 -24.96
C THR A 709 -127.14 -64.75 -26.15
N ASN A 710 -127.78 -65.72 -26.81
CA ASN A 710 -128.86 -65.49 -27.78
C ASN A 710 -130.26 -65.52 -27.12
N GLY A 711 -130.32 -65.57 -25.79
CA GLY A 711 -131.57 -65.57 -25.02
C GLY A 711 -131.68 -66.72 -24.01
N THR A 712 -130.81 -67.72 -24.04
CA THR A 712 -130.77 -68.82 -23.06
C THR A 712 -129.38 -68.91 -22.40
N PHE A 713 -129.33 -69.00 -21.08
CA PHE A 713 -128.07 -69.06 -20.32
C PHE A 713 -128.25 -69.79 -18.99
N THR A 714 -127.13 -70.22 -18.40
CA THR A 714 -127.13 -70.95 -17.12
C THR A 714 -126.27 -70.20 -16.11
N ILE A 715 -126.77 -70.16 -14.88
CA ILE A 715 -126.06 -69.64 -13.70
C ILE A 715 -125.50 -70.82 -12.93
N MET A 716 -124.21 -70.77 -12.61
CA MET A 716 -123.47 -71.83 -11.92
C MET A 716 -123.00 -71.36 -10.54
N LEU A 717 -123.37 -72.08 -9.48
CA LEU A 717 -122.99 -71.80 -8.08
C LEU A 717 -121.99 -72.86 -7.56
N PRO A 718 -120.78 -72.50 -7.07
CA PRO A 718 -119.68 -73.44 -6.87
C PRO A 718 -119.79 -74.44 -5.69
N ASN A 719 -120.55 -74.17 -4.63
CA ASN A 719 -120.73 -75.09 -3.50
C ASN A 719 -122.07 -74.85 -2.80
N THR A 720 -122.90 -75.88 -2.76
CA THR A 720 -124.33 -75.75 -2.50
C THR A 720 -124.78 -76.45 -1.23
N THR A 721 -125.18 -75.64 -0.25
CA THR A 721 -126.34 -75.91 0.62
C THR A 721 -127.23 -74.67 0.73
N HIS A 722 -127.21 -73.80 -0.27
CA HIS A 722 -127.99 -72.56 -0.28
C HIS A 722 -129.32 -72.76 -1.02
N SER A 723 -130.38 -72.16 -0.49
CA SER A 723 -131.64 -71.91 -1.20
C SER A 723 -131.79 -70.42 -1.45
N GLY A 724 -132.37 -70.03 -2.58
CA GLY A 724 -132.51 -68.63 -2.93
C GLY A 724 -133.33 -68.39 -4.20
N GLU A 725 -133.33 -67.15 -4.66
CA GLU A 725 -134.02 -66.70 -5.86
C GLU A 725 -133.05 -66.12 -6.88
N VAL A 726 -133.22 -66.44 -8.14
CA VAL A 726 -132.61 -65.71 -9.24
C VAL A 726 -133.67 -64.87 -9.93
N LYS A 727 -133.36 -63.61 -10.24
CA LYS A 727 -134.15 -62.72 -11.08
C LYS A 727 -133.35 -62.24 -12.28
N VAL A 728 -134.03 -62.06 -13.40
CA VAL A 728 -133.54 -61.32 -14.55
C VAL A 728 -134.31 -60.02 -14.61
N LEU A 729 -133.60 -58.91 -14.62
CA LEU A 729 -134.16 -57.56 -14.67
C LEU A 729 -133.69 -56.86 -15.96
N SER A 730 -134.51 -55.97 -16.51
CA SER A 730 -134.02 -54.97 -17.47
C SER A 730 -133.14 -53.93 -16.76
N LEU A 731 -132.40 -53.13 -17.53
CA LEU A 731 -131.48 -52.12 -17.00
C LEU A 731 -132.16 -51.02 -16.16
N ASP A 732 -133.44 -50.74 -16.39
CA ASP A 732 -134.27 -49.83 -15.58
C ASP A 732 -134.83 -50.50 -14.32
N GLY A 733 -134.51 -51.77 -14.07
CA GLY A 733 -134.84 -52.51 -12.84
C GLY A 733 -136.16 -53.27 -12.88
N ARG A 734 -136.88 -53.29 -14.02
CA ARG A 734 -138.12 -54.07 -14.17
C ARG A 734 -137.81 -55.57 -14.26
N GLU A 735 -138.52 -56.39 -13.51
CA GLU A 735 -138.37 -57.85 -13.49
C GLU A 735 -138.91 -58.49 -14.78
N ILE A 736 -138.10 -59.34 -15.40
CA ILE A 736 -138.39 -60.06 -16.65
C ILE A 736 -138.73 -61.51 -16.35
N SER A 737 -137.94 -62.17 -15.50
CA SER A 737 -138.20 -63.52 -15.06
C SER A 737 -137.57 -63.76 -13.70
N SER A 738 -138.14 -64.67 -12.92
CA SER A 738 -137.54 -65.14 -11.68
C SER A 738 -137.68 -66.64 -11.49
N LYS A 739 -136.79 -67.22 -10.68
CA LYS A 739 -136.75 -68.65 -10.42
C LYS A 739 -136.16 -68.93 -9.03
N GLN A 740 -136.94 -69.61 -8.21
CA GLN A 740 -136.49 -70.12 -6.92
C GLN A 740 -135.68 -71.41 -7.09
N PHE A 741 -134.68 -71.61 -6.25
CA PHE A 741 -133.87 -72.83 -6.23
C PHE A 741 -133.57 -73.29 -4.80
N GLN A 742 -133.47 -74.60 -4.61
CA GLN A 742 -132.94 -75.22 -3.40
C GLN A 742 -131.86 -76.22 -3.80
N SER A 743 -130.65 -76.06 -3.26
CA SER A 743 -129.55 -77.03 -3.37
C SER A 743 -129.22 -77.51 -4.78
N ASN A 744 -129.01 -76.58 -5.72
CA ASN A 744 -128.61 -76.93 -7.08
C ASN A 744 -127.54 -75.98 -7.62
N SER A 745 -126.45 -76.53 -8.14
CA SER A 745 -125.32 -75.77 -8.69
C SER A 745 -125.67 -75.17 -10.05
N LEU A 746 -126.58 -75.83 -10.78
CA LEU A 746 -127.09 -75.61 -12.15
C LEU A 746 -128.40 -74.82 -12.28
N ILE A 747 -128.46 -73.53 -12.63
CA ILE A 747 -129.74 -72.80 -12.79
C ILE A 747 -129.90 -72.25 -14.22
N PRO A 748 -130.66 -72.93 -15.10
CA PRO A 748 -130.95 -72.44 -16.44
C PRO A 748 -132.04 -71.36 -16.42
N MET A 749 -131.81 -70.31 -17.22
CA MET A 749 -132.62 -69.10 -17.35
C MET A 749 -132.77 -68.71 -18.82
N GLU A 750 -133.86 -67.99 -19.14
CA GLU A 750 -134.12 -67.46 -20.48
C GLU A 750 -134.57 -65.99 -20.42
N ILE A 751 -134.20 -65.24 -21.45
CA ILE A 751 -134.64 -63.88 -21.75
C ILE A 751 -135.40 -63.92 -23.06
N ASN A 752 -136.72 -63.75 -22.98
CA ASN A 752 -137.62 -63.69 -24.15
C ASN A 752 -137.90 -62.26 -24.63
N GLU A 753 -137.19 -61.28 -24.08
CA GLU A 753 -137.25 -59.87 -24.47
C GLU A 753 -136.26 -59.55 -25.60
N ALA A 754 -136.30 -58.33 -26.13
CA ALA A 754 -135.44 -57.87 -27.23
C ALA A 754 -133.93 -57.94 -26.91
N ASN A 755 -133.07 -57.79 -27.91
CA ASN A 755 -131.62 -57.83 -27.69
C ASN A 755 -131.17 -56.59 -26.92
N GLY A 756 -130.25 -56.77 -25.97
CA GLY A 756 -129.89 -55.74 -25.01
C GLY A 756 -129.16 -56.31 -23.79
N THR A 757 -128.79 -55.44 -22.86
CA THR A 757 -128.14 -55.85 -21.60
C THR A 757 -129.20 -56.00 -20.51
N TYR A 758 -129.02 -57.02 -19.70
CA TYR A 758 -129.92 -57.40 -18.61
C TYR A 758 -129.14 -57.63 -17.32
N ILE A 759 -129.78 -57.44 -16.17
CA ILE A 759 -129.18 -57.66 -14.85
C ILE A 759 -129.69 -58.98 -14.29
N ILE A 760 -128.78 -59.89 -13.99
CA ILE A 760 -129.05 -61.11 -13.24
C ILE A 760 -128.85 -60.82 -11.78
N GLN A 761 -129.88 -60.99 -10.96
CA GLN A 761 -129.83 -60.80 -9.52
C GLN A 761 -129.99 -62.16 -8.84
N VAL A 762 -129.01 -62.62 -8.07
CA VAL A 762 -129.08 -63.84 -7.24
C VAL A 762 -129.23 -63.42 -5.79
N ILE A 763 -130.29 -63.88 -5.14
CA ILE A 763 -130.65 -63.55 -3.76
C ILE A 763 -130.49 -64.83 -2.93
N LEU A 764 -129.56 -64.81 -1.98
CA LEU A 764 -129.27 -65.91 -1.06
C LEU A 764 -129.47 -65.39 0.36
N GLU A 765 -130.52 -65.85 1.05
CA GLU A 765 -130.86 -65.45 2.42
C GLU A 765 -130.81 -63.92 2.63
N ASP A 766 -129.68 -63.40 3.13
CA ASP A 766 -129.47 -61.99 3.48
C ASP A 766 -128.58 -61.22 2.46
N LYS A 767 -128.12 -61.87 1.38
CA LYS A 767 -127.21 -61.31 0.39
C LYS A 767 -127.82 -61.24 -1.01
N ILE A 768 -127.50 -60.16 -1.72
CA ILE A 768 -127.93 -59.91 -3.09
C ILE A 768 -126.69 -59.73 -3.96
N TYR A 769 -126.56 -60.58 -4.97
CA TYR A 769 -125.53 -60.50 -6.00
C TYR A 769 -126.16 -60.08 -7.32
N LYS A 770 -125.45 -59.28 -8.13
CA LYS A 770 -125.96 -58.83 -9.43
C LYS A 770 -124.89 -58.92 -10.51
N ARG A 771 -125.14 -59.56 -11.66
CA ARG A 771 -124.20 -59.63 -12.80
C ARG A 771 -124.91 -59.27 -14.11
N LEU A 772 -124.22 -58.54 -14.99
CA LEU A 772 -124.78 -58.19 -16.30
C LEU A 772 -124.68 -59.36 -17.28
N VAL A 773 -125.73 -59.57 -18.06
CA VAL A 773 -125.77 -60.48 -19.20
C VAL A 773 -126.17 -59.71 -20.44
N VAL A 774 -125.42 -59.90 -21.53
CA VAL A 774 -125.72 -59.29 -22.83
C VAL A 774 -126.43 -60.31 -23.70
N LYS A 775 -127.65 -60.00 -24.15
CA LYS A 775 -128.36 -60.78 -25.17
C LYS A 775 -128.14 -60.14 -26.54
N HIS A 776 -127.60 -60.89 -27.49
CA HIS A 776 -127.37 -60.42 -28.85
C HIS A 776 -128.49 -60.74 -29.82
#